data_AF-A0A9D8TIY7-F1
#
_entry.id   AF-A0A9D8TIY7-F1
#
_cell.length_a   1.000
_cell.length_b   1.000
_cell.length_c   1.000
_cell.angle_alpha   90.00
_cell.angle_beta   90.00
_cell.angle_gamma   90.00
#
_symmetry.space_group_name_H-M   'P 1'
#
loop_
_entity.id
_entity.type
_entity.pdbx_description
1 polymer ?
#
loop_
_entity_poly.entity_id
_entity_poly.type
_entity_poly.pdbx_seq_one_letter_code
_entity_poly.pdbx_strand_id
1 'polypeptide(L)'
;PAEELQAFYQTWYRPDLQAVAIVGDIDVDVIESKLKALFADIPARENATPKTVHKIPENVEPIVGIITDPEARGTDLSLYVKSEPLPMEYRAYGMGYFVNLIQDIINAILRERLTDIARQADAPFLSAEMGFYSVNSVMDAFVIGASTKDGESLKGFDAVVKEFEKAKRFGFTAAELDRVKANMIARAERATANADSRNNADFINGFYGDFFQGWPYMDPAYEEAQLKGYLQILNVDQINSILPQMSFDKNLVFLYNAPEKEGLTHPNEAQILDCFQTALKADIQANVEEEIAKELVDAKKLKGSKVKKSQAGPFNSTVWTLKNGIKIYVRPSDVNKEEVLFSLNVKGGKSLATDEEVASVDDNMLALYNNLSGVSSFPQGTLQKMLSGKIVGVSPTISSVYHGVNASCNPKELETMLQLVYLSVCDARFVEEELAPAMAQLNAVVPNIETQPNFAMQKAFIDAAYNKNPRMELISSDKLTRMSFKHLENFYRRIYSNMAGAEVVITGNVDLETLKPLVEKYIGSLPVSKKALNYIDHNLETQPGKIEHSFDFPMSTAKCSNLLCYSGNMPYTPENVVMADAFCYILNLIYTETVREDAGGTYGVSAYASPSAQPQQRIDLLIQFDTDPSRNDEMMKLVFEGIEALAKNGPTAEQLTMTKENFAKNIPENRISNRYWASRLREYNRLGIDSDSQQEAIVNSIDAEKIKAFGQALLNQGNRLQVTMNPAK
;
A
#
# COMPACT_ATOMS: atom_id res chain seq x y z
N PRO A 1 -39.50 13.43 0.98
CA PRO A 1 -38.02 13.61 1.01
C PRO A 1 -37.54 14.61 2.09
N ALA A 2 -37.89 15.90 2.02
CA ALA A 2 -37.37 16.89 2.98
C ALA A 2 -37.93 16.69 4.40
N GLU A 3 -39.24 16.46 4.55
CA GLU A 3 -39.87 16.19 5.86
C GLU A 3 -39.33 14.90 6.50
N GLU A 4 -39.08 13.87 5.70
CA GLU A 4 -38.50 12.59 6.17
C GLU A 4 -37.06 12.78 6.66
N LEU A 5 -36.24 13.58 5.95
CA LEU A 5 -34.89 13.93 6.38
C LEU A 5 -34.90 14.76 7.65
N GLN A 6 -35.82 15.72 7.78
CA GLN A 6 -35.98 16.51 9.00
C GLN A 6 -36.41 15.63 10.17
N ALA A 7 -37.36 14.72 9.96
CA ALA A 7 -37.80 13.77 10.97
C ALA A 7 -36.64 12.84 11.40
N PHE A 8 -35.83 12.37 10.45
CA PHE A 8 -34.63 11.57 10.74
C PHE A 8 -33.60 12.38 11.53
N TYR A 9 -33.29 13.60 11.09
CA TYR A 9 -32.35 14.51 11.76
C TYR A 9 -32.80 14.76 13.20
N GLN A 10 -34.05 15.18 13.39
CA GLN A 10 -34.62 15.38 14.70
C GLN A 10 -34.49 14.08 15.52
N THR A 11 -34.84 12.91 14.97
CA THR A 11 -34.79 11.60 15.64
C THR A 11 -33.39 11.22 16.15
N TRP A 12 -32.35 11.37 15.33
CA TRP A 12 -31.04 10.75 15.60
C TRP A 12 -29.89 11.72 15.88
N TYR A 13 -29.98 13.00 15.49
CA TYR A 13 -28.93 14.00 15.74
C TYR A 13 -29.12 14.63 17.12
N ARG A 14 -28.80 13.85 18.15
CA ARG A 14 -28.94 14.25 19.55
C ARG A 14 -27.61 14.10 20.31
N PRO A 15 -27.34 14.94 21.32
CA PRO A 15 -26.04 14.96 22.00
C PRO A 15 -25.60 13.62 22.62
N ASP A 16 -26.54 12.79 23.09
CA ASP A 16 -26.24 11.49 23.70
C ASP A 16 -25.81 10.39 22.69
N LEU A 17 -25.93 10.65 21.39
CA LEU A 17 -25.48 9.75 20.31
C LEU A 17 -24.28 10.31 19.52
N GLN A 18 -23.68 11.39 19.99
CA GLN A 18 -22.61 12.11 19.30
C GLN A 18 -21.36 12.19 20.17
N ALA A 19 -20.20 12.21 19.53
CA ALA A 19 -18.92 12.52 20.15
C ALA A 19 -18.12 13.44 19.23
N VAL A 20 -17.33 14.32 19.83
CA VAL A 20 -16.37 15.18 19.13
C VAL A 20 -14.99 14.85 19.67
N ALA A 21 -14.12 14.33 18.80
CA ALA A 21 -12.72 14.08 19.12
C ALA A 21 -11.85 15.18 18.47
N ILE A 22 -11.02 15.85 19.28
CA ILE A 22 -10.10 16.89 18.81
C ILE A 22 -8.69 16.47 19.21
N VAL A 23 -7.79 16.38 18.24
CA VAL A 23 -6.42 15.92 18.43
C VAL A 23 -5.46 16.93 17.82
N GLY A 24 -4.48 17.35 18.60
CA GLY A 24 -3.41 18.24 18.18
C GLY A 24 -2.75 18.92 19.37
N ASP A 25 -1.85 19.85 19.08
CA ASP A 25 -1.28 20.75 20.07
C ASP A 25 -2.30 21.84 20.42
N ILE A 26 -3.10 21.59 21.46
CA ILE A 26 -4.22 22.43 21.87
C ILE A 26 -4.22 22.67 23.38
N ASP A 27 -4.75 23.82 23.77
CA ASP A 27 -5.16 24.07 25.14
C ASP A 27 -6.54 23.45 25.39
N VAL A 28 -6.57 22.40 26.20
CA VAL A 28 -7.79 21.61 26.49
C VAL A 28 -8.88 22.48 27.11
N ASP A 29 -8.53 23.37 28.04
CA ASP A 29 -9.50 24.22 28.75
C ASP A 29 -10.13 25.24 27.78
N VAL A 30 -9.33 25.80 26.86
CA VAL A 30 -9.81 26.74 25.83
C VAL A 30 -10.74 26.04 24.84
N ILE A 31 -10.37 24.87 24.35
CA ILE A 31 -11.17 24.12 23.38
C ILE A 31 -12.45 23.60 24.03
N GLU A 32 -12.38 23.05 25.25
CA GLU A 32 -13.56 22.61 25.99
C GLU A 32 -14.52 23.78 26.27
N SER A 33 -14.00 24.95 26.64
CA SER A 33 -14.82 26.14 26.85
C SER A 33 -15.55 26.58 25.57
N LYS A 34 -14.88 26.54 24.42
CA LYS A 34 -15.50 26.83 23.11
C LYS A 34 -16.57 25.80 22.76
N LEU A 35 -16.31 24.52 22.99
CA LEU A 35 -17.29 23.45 22.75
C LEU A 35 -18.51 23.61 23.66
N LYS A 36 -18.31 23.84 24.95
CA LYS A 36 -19.40 24.12 25.89
C LYS A 36 -20.25 25.29 25.44
N ALA A 37 -19.63 26.39 25.01
CA ALA A 37 -20.35 27.55 24.50
C ALA A 37 -21.12 27.24 23.21
N LEU A 38 -20.52 26.50 22.27
CA LEU A 38 -21.12 26.16 20.98
C LEU A 38 -22.32 25.19 21.13
N PHE A 39 -22.25 24.27 22.08
CA PHE A 39 -23.27 23.24 22.32
C PHE A 39 -24.27 23.59 23.44
N ALA A 40 -24.09 24.73 24.14
CA ALA A 40 -24.91 25.10 25.31
C ALA A 40 -26.42 25.17 25.02
N ASP A 41 -26.78 25.61 23.82
CA ASP A 41 -28.17 25.82 23.41
C ASP A 41 -28.86 24.55 22.88
N ILE A 42 -28.16 23.41 22.85
CA ILE A 42 -28.70 22.13 22.36
C ILE A 42 -29.23 21.32 23.55
N PRO A 43 -30.56 21.24 23.76
CA PRO A 43 -31.12 20.55 24.91
C PRO A 43 -30.94 19.04 24.80
N ALA A 44 -30.84 18.38 25.96
CA ALA A 44 -31.03 16.94 26.05
C ALA A 44 -32.45 16.60 25.59
N ARG A 45 -32.60 15.54 24.81
CA ARG A 45 -33.90 15.23 24.21
C ARG A 45 -34.76 14.41 25.16
N GLU A 46 -35.94 14.92 25.47
CA GLU A 46 -36.92 14.22 26.31
C GLU A 46 -37.52 13.02 25.56
N ASN A 47 -37.72 11.91 26.27
CA ASN A 47 -38.32 10.66 25.75
C ASN A 47 -37.67 10.18 24.44
N ALA A 48 -36.35 10.29 24.34
CA ALA A 48 -35.62 9.97 23.13
C ALA A 48 -35.79 8.50 22.71
N THR A 49 -36.06 8.25 21.42
CA THR A 49 -36.21 6.90 20.86
C THR A 49 -34.95 6.05 21.13
N PRO A 50 -35.04 4.89 21.81
CA PRO A 50 -33.85 4.07 22.05
C PRO A 50 -33.19 3.60 20.75
N LYS A 51 -31.86 3.54 20.73
CA LYS A 51 -31.12 2.91 19.62
C LYS A 51 -31.19 1.40 19.77
N THR A 52 -32.12 0.76 19.05
CA THR A 52 -32.28 -0.69 19.08
C THR A 52 -31.16 -1.39 18.30
N VAL A 53 -30.58 -2.42 18.90
CA VAL A 53 -29.62 -3.31 18.23
C VAL A 53 -30.38 -4.46 17.60
N HIS A 54 -30.32 -4.57 16.27
CA HIS A 54 -30.93 -5.67 15.52
C HIS A 54 -29.92 -6.81 15.39
N LYS A 55 -30.20 -7.94 16.04
CA LYS A 55 -29.36 -9.15 15.93
C LYS A 55 -29.57 -9.84 14.59
N ILE A 56 -28.51 -10.46 14.07
CA ILE A 56 -28.60 -11.37 12.93
C ILE A 56 -29.07 -12.74 13.47
N PRO A 57 -30.19 -13.30 12.97
CA PRO A 57 -30.71 -14.56 13.47
C PRO A 57 -29.76 -15.73 13.18
N GLU A 58 -29.83 -16.75 14.01
CA GLU A 58 -29.18 -18.03 13.77
C GLU A 58 -29.82 -18.75 12.57
N ASN A 59 -29.05 -19.58 11.87
CA ASN A 59 -29.56 -20.50 10.85
C ASN A 59 -29.19 -21.93 11.19
N VAL A 60 -30.17 -22.85 11.20
CA VAL A 60 -29.92 -24.28 11.43
C VAL A 60 -29.35 -24.91 10.18
N GLU A 61 -30.04 -24.75 9.04
CA GLU A 61 -29.53 -25.17 7.74
C GLU A 61 -28.47 -24.18 7.23
N PRO A 62 -27.39 -24.65 6.58
CA PRO A 62 -26.42 -23.78 5.93
C PRO A 62 -27.08 -22.85 4.90
N ILE A 63 -26.58 -21.62 4.80
CA ILE A 63 -26.95 -20.69 3.73
C ILE A 63 -25.84 -20.74 2.68
N VAL A 64 -26.18 -20.90 1.41
CA VAL A 64 -25.21 -20.85 0.31
C VAL A 64 -25.57 -19.73 -0.67
N GLY A 65 -24.70 -18.74 -0.78
CA GLY A 65 -24.77 -17.67 -1.77
C GLY A 65 -23.82 -17.96 -2.93
N ILE A 66 -24.35 -18.02 -4.15
CA ILE A 66 -23.59 -18.11 -5.40
C ILE A 66 -23.79 -16.78 -6.11
N ILE A 67 -22.71 -16.00 -6.20
CA ILE A 67 -22.71 -14.62 -6.70
C ILE A 67 -21.75 -14.58 -7.89
N THR A 68 -22.28 -14.31 -9.06
CA THR A 68 -21.48 -14.17 -10.29
C THR A 68 -21.70 -12.79 -10.87
N ASP A 69 -20.62 -12.18 -11.36
CA ASP A 69 -20.67 -10.85 -11.96
C ASP A 69 -19.66 -10.77 -13.13
N PRO A 70 -20.01 -10.25 -14.32
CA PRO A 70 -19.07 -10.09 -15.43
C PRO A 70 -17.83 -9.23 -15.11
N GLU A 71 -17.93 -8.35 -14.11
CA GLU A 71 -16.86 -7.48 -13.62
C GLU A 71 -16.14 -8.03 -12.37
N ALA A 72 -16.47 -9.24 -11.89
CA ALA A 72 -15.68 -9.87 -10.84
C ALA A 72 -14.27 -10.25 -11.36
N ARG A 73 -13.25 -9.95 -10.54
CA ARG A 73 -11.83 -10.08 -10.94
C ARG A 73 -11.21 -11.44 -10.62
N GLY A 74 -11.84 -12.23 -9.77
CA GLY A 74 -11.32 -13.50 -9.28
C GLY A 74 -12.43 -14.40 -8.77
N THR A 75 -12.05 -15.64 -8.49
CA THR A 75 -12.95 -16.66 -7.95
C THR A 75 -12.62 -16.89 -6.47
N ASP A 76 -13.59 -16.69 -5.60
CA ASP A 76 -13.46 -16.84 -4.15
C ASP A 76 -14.53 -17.78 -3.60
N LEU A 77 -14.16 -18.66 -2.68
CA LEU A 77 -15.10 -19.47 -1.90
C LEU A 77 -14.76 -19.33 -0.42
N SER A 78 -15.75 -18.89 0.36
CA SER A 78 -15.60 -18.63 1.79
C SER A 78 -16.74 -19.24 2.59
N LEU A 79 -16.42 -19.68 3.81
CA LEU A 79 -17.34 -20.11 4.85
C LEU A 79 -17.22 -19.15 6.03
N TYR A 80 -18.35 -18.59 6.44
CA TYR A 80 -18.52 -17.85 7.68
C TYR A 80 -19.24 -18.75 8.68
N VAL A 81 -18.58 -19.03 9.81
CA VAL A 81 -19.21 -19.63 10.98
C VAL A 81 -19.61 -18.49 11.90
N LYS A 82 -20.89 -18.07 11.86
CA LYS A 82 -21.35 -16.90 12.60
C LYS A 82 -21.34 -17.16 14.11
N SER A 83 -20.88 -16.16 14.86
CA SER A 83 -20.98 -16.09 16.31
C SER A 83 -21.49 -14.73 16.75
N GLU A 84 -22.10 -14.67 17.94
CA GLU A 84 -22.37 -13.37 18.56
C GLU A 84 -21.04 -12.69 18.91
N PRO A 85 -20.92 -11.37 18.72
CA PRO A 85 -19.73 -10.65 19.10
C PRO A 85 -19.57 -10.62 20.61
N LEU A 86 -18.33 -10.48 21.09
CA LEU A 86 -18.08 -10.24 22.52
C LEU A 86 -18.91 -9.02 22.96
N PRO A 87 -19.80 -9.14 23.98
CA PRO A 87 -20.64 -8.02 24.39
C PRO A 87 -19.78 -6.82 24.77
N MET A 88 -20.21 -5.62 24.37
CA MET A 88 -19.45 -4.38 24.52
C MET A 88 -19.01 -4.13 25.97
N GLU A 89 -19.85 -4.52 26.93
CA GLU A 89 -19.58 -4.47 28.37
C GLU A 89 -18.28 -5.18 28.75
N TYR A 90 -17.95 -6.30 28.10
CA TYR A 90 -16.76 -7.10 28.41
C TYR A 90 -15.49 -6.60 27.71
N ARG A 91 -15.64 -5.85 26.60
CA ARG A 91 -14.51 -5.34 25.80
C ARG A 91 -13.64 -4.34 26.57
N ALA A 92 -14.27 -3.58 27.46
CA ALA A 92 -13.60 -2.60 28.31
C ALA A 92 -12.73 -3.23 29.43
N TYR A 93 -12.83 -4.53 29.68
CA TYR A 93 -12.10 -5.21 30.74
C TYR A 93 -10.93 -6.04 30.19
N GLY A 94 -9.95 -6.36 31.05
CA GLY A 94 -8.79 -7.17 30.69
C GLY A 94 -9.14 -8.54 30.08
N MET A 95 -10.28 -9.12 30.45
CA MET A 95 -10.79 -10.36 29.83
C MET A 95 -11.08 -10.19 28.33
N GLY A 96 -11.67 -9.07 27.92
CA GLY A 96 -11.97 -8.80 26.52
C GLY A 96 -10.70 -8.68 25.68
N TYR A 97 -9.70 -7.95 26.19
CA TYR A 97 -8.38 -7.88 25.57
C TYR A 97 -7.71 -9.26 25.48
N PHE A 98 -7.79 -10.06 26.55
CA PHE A 98 -7.20 -11.40 26.58
C PHE A 98 -7.82 -12.36 25.56
N VAL A 99 -9.15 -12.34 25.38
CA VAL A 99 -9.84 -13.12 24.36
C VAL A 99 -9.42 -12.70 22.95
N ASN A 100 -9.37 -11.39 22.69
CA ASN A 100 -8.93 -10.85 21.40
C ASN A 100 -7.48 -11.24 21.10
N LEU A 101 -6.58 -11.17 22.09
CA LEU A 101 -5.19 -11.58 21.95
C LEU A 101 -5.04 -13.07 21.58
N ILE A 102 -5.84 -13.97 22.18
CA ILE A 102 -5.84 -15.39 21.82
C ILE A 102 -6.27 -15.58 20.36
N GLN A 103 -7.32 -14.88 19.94
CA GLN A 103 -7.80 -14.92 18.56
C GLN A 103 -6.74 -14.41 17.58
N ASP A 104 -6.06 -13.31 17.89
CA ASP A 104 -4.98 -12.75 17.08
C ASP A 104 -3.78 -13.71 16.96
N ILE A 105 -3.44 -14.42 18.04
CA ILE A 105 -2.39 -15.45 18.01
C ILE A 105 -2.78 -16.58 17.05
N ILE A 106 -3.99 -17.11 17.18
CA ILE A 106 -4.49 -18.19 16.32
C ILE A 106 -4.49 -17.73 14.85
N ASN A 107 -5.03 -16.54 14.58
CA ASN A 107 -5.08 -15.94 13.25
C ASN A 107 -3.67 -15.78 12.64
N ALA A 108 -2.69 -15.37 13.44
CA ALA A 108 -1.31 -15.19 12.98
C ALA A 108 -0.65 -16.53 12.60
N ILE A 109 -0.84 -17.58 13.40
CA ILE A 109 -0.27 -18.91 13.10
C ILE A 109 -0.95 -19.51 11.86
N LEU A 110 -2.28 -19.48 11.79
CA LEU A 110 -3.03 -20.01 10.64
C LEU A 110 -2.65 -19.29 9.35
N ARG A 111 -2.46 -17.96 9.40
CA ARG A 111 -1.98 -17.18 8.25
C ARG A 111 -0.58 -17.59 7.82
N GLU A 112 0.34 -17.84 8.75
CA GLU A 112 1.69 -18.33 8.42
C GLU A 112 1.62 -19.65 7.63
N ARG A 113 0.82 -20.61 8.11
CA ARG A 113 0.63 -21.91 7.44
C ARG A 113 0.03 -21.79 6.05
N LEU A 114 -1.04 -20.99 5.90
CA LEU A 114 -1.68 -20.77 4.60
C LEU A 114 -0.73 -20.04 3.62
N THR A 115 0.10 -19.13 4.11
CA THR A 115 1.11 -18.45 3.30
C THR A 115 2.18 -19.42 2.82
N ASP A 116 2.60 -20.37 3.67
CA ASP A 116 3.56 -21.41 3.27
C ASP A 116 2.97 -22.34 2.19
N ILE A 117 1.68 -22.68 2.28
CA ILE A 117 0.98 -23.46 1.23
C ILE A 117 0.86 -22.66 -0.08
N ALA A 118 0.49 -21.37 -0.02
CA ALA A 118 0.33 -20.53 -1.21
C ALA A 118 1.63 -20.35 -2.02
N ARG A 119 2.79 -20.55 -1.38
CA ARG A 119 4.12 -20.43 -2.00
C ARG A 119 4.58 -21.70 -2.72
N GLN A 120 3.87 -22.81 -2.56
CA GLN A 120 4.23 -24.08 -3.21
C GLN A 120 3.93 -24.03 -4.70
N ALA A 121 4.75 -24.72 -5.51
CA ALA A 121 4.60 -24.75 -6.97
C ALA A 121 3.23 -25.27 -7.42
N ASP A 122 2.65 -26.21 -6.67
CA ASP A 122 1.34 -26.83 -6.90
C ASP A 122 0.25 -26.29 -5.96
N ALA A 123 0.44 -25.07 -5.43
CA ALA A 123 -0.47 -24.43 -4.49
C ALA A 123 -1.95 -24.57 -4.93
N PRO A 124 -2.84 -25.03 -4.03
CA PRO A 124 -4.25 -25.26 -4.36
C PRO A 124 -5.08 -23.97 -4.45
N PHE A 125 -4.51 -22.84 -4.04
CA PHE A 125 -5.13 -21.52 -4.07
C PHE A 125 -4.07 -20.43 -4.34
N LEU A 126 -4.53 -19.26 -4.81
CA LEU A 126 -3.69 -18.07 -5.02
C LEU A 126 -3.46 -17.33 -3.70
N SER A 127 -4.50 -17.26 -2.87
CA SER A 127 -4.46 -16.76 -1.51
C SER A 127 -5.53 -17.47 -0.69
N ALA A 128 -5.37 -17.49 0.62
CA ALA A 128 -6.34 -18.06 1.53
C ALA A 128 -6.37 -17.28 2.84
N GLU A 129 -7.50 -17.36 3.52
CA GLU A 129 -7.67 -16.81 4.85
C GLU A 129 -8.34 -17.82 5.77
N MET A 130 -7.94 -17.78 7.03
CA MET A 130 -8.56 -18.55 8.08
C MET A 130 -8.38 -17.84 9.42
N GLY A 131 -9.46 -17.61 10.17
CA GLY A 131 -9.36 -16.95 11.46
C GLY A 131 -10.67 -16.36 11.99
N PHE A 132 -10.59 -15.77 13.19
CA PHE A 132 -11.66 -15.03 13.84
C PHE A 132 -11.68 -13.57 13.37
N TYR A 133 -12.85 -13.08 12.99
CA TYR A 133 -13.04 -11.72 12.48
C TYR A 133 -14.34 -11.10 13.01
N SER A 134 -14.30 -9.79 13.25
CA SER A 134 -15.51 -8.98 13.40
C SER A 134 -16.06 -8.65 12.02
N VAL A 135 -17.27 -9.12 11.71
CA VAL A 135 -17.89 -8.85 10.40
C VAL A 135 -18.64 -7.51 10.43
N ASN A 136 -19.38 -7.26 11.51
CA ASN A 136 -20.04 -5.98 11.77
C ASN A 136 -20.32 -5.85 13.27
N SER A 137 -20.98 -4.75 13.69
CA SER A 137 -21.24 -4.47 15.11
C SER A 137 -22.12 -5.50 15.84
N VAL A 138 -22.77 -6.42 15.11
CA VAL A 138 -23.70 -7.41 15.67
C VAL A 138 -23.34 -8.86 15.34
N MET A 139 -22.21 -9.11 14.67
CA MET A 139 -21.80 -10.45 14.25
C MET A 139 -20.28 -10.55 14.11
N ASP A 140 -19.73 -11.53 14.80
CA ASP A 140 -18.38 -12.04 14.55
C ASP A 140 -18.50 -13.33 13.73
N ALA A 141 -17.39 -13.76 13.12
CA ALA A 141 -17.32 -15.05 12.45
C ALA A 141 -15.92 -15.65 12.53
N PHE A 142 -15.86 -16.98 12.55
CA PHE A 142 -14.67 -17.66 12.05
C PHE A 142 -14.80 -17.83 10.55
N VAL A 143 -13.87 -17.29 9.79
CA VAL A 143 -13.86 -17.34 8.33
C VAL A 143 -12.85 -18.39 7.87
N ILE A 144 -13.23 -19.19 6.88
CA ILE A 144 -12.36 -20.11 6.12
C ILE A 144 -12.58 -19.75 4.65
N GLY A 145 -11.56 -19.30 3.94
CA GLY A 145 -11.72 -18.83 2.56
C GLY A 145 -10.50 -19.07 1.69
N ALA A 146 -10.75 -19.25 0.40
CA ALA A 146 -9.72 -19.39 -0.63
C ALA A 146 -10.07 -18.55 -1.86
N SER A 147 -9.08 -17.83 -2.37
CA SER A 147 -9.09 -17.23 -3.70
C SER A 147 -8.33 -18.15 -4.65
N THR A 148 -8.94 -18.51 -5.77
CA THR A 148 -8.40 -19.54 -6.68
C THR A 148 -8.37 -19.07 -8.12
N LYS A 149 -7.70 -19.88 -8.95
CA LYS A 149 -7.94 -19.84 -10.39
C LYS A 149 -9.40 -20.20 -10.67
N ASP A 150 -9.89 -19.72 -11.80
CA ASP A 150 -11.22 -20.06 -12.28
C ASP A 150 -11.37 -21.59 -12.42
N GLY A 151 -12.49 -22.12 -11.90
CA GLY A 151 -12.78 -23.55 -11.88
C GLY A 151 -12.08 -24.36 -10.77
N GLU A 152 -11.19 -23.76 -9.98
CA GLU A 152 -10.45 -24.44 -8.90
C GLU A 152 -10.98 -24.14 -7.49
N SER A 153 -12.12 -23.46 -7.35
CA SER A 153 -12.62 -22.98 -6.05
C SER A 153 -12.82 -24.09 -5.02
N LEU A 154 -13.40 -25.23 -5.42
CA LEU A 154 -13.57 -26.39 -4.55
C LEU A 154 -12.23 -27.01 -4.14
N LYS A 155 -11.24 -27.04 -5.03
CA LYS A 155 -9.89 -27.54 -4.74
C LYS A 155 -9.19 -26.66 -3.71
N GLY A 156 -9.24 -25.33 -3.90
CA GLY A 156 -8.66 -24.38 -2.96
C GLY A 156 -9.36 -24.43 -1.60
N PHE A 157 -10.69 -24.43 -1.59
CA PHE A 157 -11.47 -24.50 -0.36
C PHE A 157 -11.24 -25.81 0.41
N ASP A 158 -11.23 -26.96 -0.28
CA ASP A 158 -10.87 -28.26 0.30
C ASP A 158 -9.50 -28.22 1.01
N ALA A 159 -8.49 -27.59 0.39
CA ALA A 159 -7.18 -27.48 0.99
C ALA A 159 -7.16 -26.61 2.26
N VAL A 160 -7.89 -25.48 2.27
CA VAL A 160 -7.98 -24.61 3.47
C VAL A 160 -8.75 -25.32 4.59
N VAL A 161 -9.83 -26.04 4.28
CA VAL A 161 -10.58 -26.83 5.26
C VAL A 161 -9.74 -27.98 5.83
N LYS A 162 -8.92 -28.63 5.00
CA LYS A 162 -7.96 -29.65 5.47
C LYS A 162 -6.88 -29.06 6.38
N GLU A 163 -6.39 -27.85 6.09
CA GLU A 163 -5.44 -27.18 6.98
C GLU A 163 -6.10 -26.72 8.30
N PHE A 164 -7.36 -26.29 8.26
CA PHE A 164 -8.16 -26.08 9.46
C PHE A 164 -8.24 -27.36 10.31
N GLU A 165 -8.63 -28.49 9.70
CA GLU A 165 -8.71 -29.76 10.41
C GLU A 165 -7.36 -30.21 10.96
N LYS A 166 -6.27 -29.93 10.25
CA LYS A 166 -4.92 -30.22 10.73
C LYS A 166 -4.61 -29.41 12.00
N ALA A 167 -4.90 -28.11 11.99
CA ALA A 167 -4.74 -27.26 13.16
C ALA A 167 -5.65 -27.69 14.31
N LYS A 168 -6.89 -28.10 14.03
CA LYS A 168 -7.85 -28.59 15.03
C LYS A 168 -7.43 -29.92 15.68
N ARG A 169 -6.90 -30.87 14.90
CA ARG A 169 -6.55 -32.23 15.39
C ARG A 169 -5.18 -32.33 16.03
N PHE A 170 -4.19 -31.65 15.45
CA PHE A 170 -2.79 -31.77 15.85
C PHE A 170 -2.25 -30.53 16.57
N GLY A 171 -2.99 -29.42 16.52
CA GLY A 171 -2.60 -28.18 17.15
C GLY A 171 -1.47 -27.43 16.43
N PHE A 172 -1.02 -26.39 17.11
CA PHE A 172 0.15 -25.59 16.83
C PHE A 172 1.36 -26.08 17.63
N THR A 173 2.54 -25.75 17.15
CA THR A 173 3.82 -26.01 17.80
C THR A 173 4.22 -24.84 18.71
N ALA A 174 5.07 -25.11 19.70
CA ALA A 174 5.62 -24.05 20.56
C ALA A 174 6.42 -23.02 19.73
N ALA A 175 7.14 -23.49 18.71
CA ALA A 175 7.91 -22.61 17.83
C ALA A 175 7.03 -21.64 17.02
N GLU A 176 5.85 -22.08 16.55
CA GLU A 176 4.87 -21.19 15.90
C GLU A 176 4.37 -20.12 16.87
N LEU A 177 4.00 -20.51 18.09
CA LEU A 177 3.56 -19.57 19.11
C LEU A 177 4.66 -18.56 19.48
N ASP A 178 5.90 -19.02 19.67
CA ASP A 178 7.02 -18.16 20.05
C ASP A 178 7.34 -17.12 18.98
N ARG A 179 7.27 -17.48 17.68
CA ARG A 179 7.43 -16.52 16.58
C ARG A 179 6.35 -15.44 16.61
N VAL A 180 5.09 -15.83 16.81
CA VAL A 180 3.98 -14.87 16.89
C VAL A 180 4.14 -13.95 18.10
N LYS A 181 4.49 -14.49 19.27
CA LYS A 181 4.78 -13.69 20.48
C LYS A 181 5.90 -12.69 20.25
N ALA A 182 7.00 -13.12 19.65
CA ALA A 182 8.14 -12.24 19.35
C ALA A 182 7.72 -11.09 18.43
N ASN A 183 6.92 -11.37 17.39
CA ASN A 183 6.39 -10.36 16.47
C ASN A 183 5.46 -9.36 17.18
N MET A 184 4.55 -9.84 18.04
CA MET A 184 3.64 -8.97 18.80
C MET A 184 4.40 -8.06 19.78
N ILE A 185 5.36 -8.63 20.53
CA ILE A 185 6.19 -7.86 21.47
C ILE A 185 7.00 -6.79 20.74
N ALA A 186 7.65 -7.13 19.63
CA ALA A 186 8.44 -6.18 18.85
C ALA A 186 7.59 -5.01 18.32
N ARG A 187 6.33 -5.28 17.93
CA ARG A 187 5.39 -4.22 17.50
C ARG A 187 4.96 -3.33 18.66
N ALA A 188 4.67 -3.90 19.83
CA ALA A 188 4.29 -3.13 21.02
C ALA A 188 5.44 -2.26 21.53
N GLU A 189 6.66 -2.81 21.63
CA GLU A 189 7.86 -2.04 21.98
C GLU A 189 8.09 -0.87 21.02
N ARG A 190 7.86 -1.12 19.71
CA ARG A 190 7.94 -0.07 18.69
C ARG A 190 6.89 1.02 18.88
N ALA A 191 5.66 0.65 19.21
CA ALA A 191 4.58 1.60 19.46
C ALA A 191 4.88 2.48 20.68
N THR A 192 5.37 1.88 21.78
CA THR A 192 5.80 2.60 22.99
C THR A 192 6.94 3.57 22.70
N ALA A 193 7.98 3.12 22.03
CA ALA A 193 9.15 3.97 21.76
C ALA A 193 8.83 5.14 20.81
N ASN A 194 7.84 4.98 19.93
CA ASN A 194 7.37 6.02 19.01
C ASN A 194 6.14 6.78 19.52
N ALA A 195 5.72 6.61 20.77
CA ALA A 195 4.49 7.20 21.29
C ALA A 195 4.46 8.73 21.17
N ASP A 196 5.61 9.39 21.36
CA ASP A 196 5.76 10.86 21.27
C ASP A 196 5.73 11.38 19.82
N SER A 197 5.92 10.52 18.82
CA SER A 197 6.01 10.87 17.39
C SER A 197 4.82 10.38 16.56
N ARG A 198 3.72 10.00 17.22
CA ARG A 198 2.47 9.59 16.55
C ARG A 198 1.81 10.76 15.83
N ASN A 199 1.17 10.47 14.72
CA ASN A 199 0.39 11.46 13.98
C ASN A 199 -0.99 11.63 14.61
N ASN A 200 -1.63 12.78 14.39
CA ASN A 200 -2.99 13.04 14.89
C ASN A 200 -4.00 11.95 14.48
N ALA A 201 -3.88 11.42 13.25
CA ALA A 201 -4.74 10.35 12.75
C ALA A 201 -4.63 9.04 13.55
N ASP A 202 -3.48 8.78 14.18
CA ASP A 202 -3.25 7.55 14.96
C ASP A 202 -4.11 7.51 16.24
N PHE A 203 -4.47 8.68 16.79
CA PHE A 203 -5.35 8.80 17.96
C PHE A 203 -6.83 8.65 17.59
N ILE A 204 -7.24 9.22 16.45
CA ILE A 204 -8.64 9.24 16.02
C ILE A 204 -9.22 7.83 15.87
N ASN A 205 -8.47 6.89 15.31
CA ASN A 205 -8.91 5.51 15.18
C ASN A 205 -9.14 4.83 16.54
N GLY A 206 -8.30 5.15 17.53
CA GLY A 206 -8.45 4.65 18.89
C GLY A 206 -9.72 5.17 19.57
N PHE A 207 -9.99 6.48 19.44
CA PHE A 207 -11.21 7.08 19.99
C PHE A 207 -12.47 6.62 19.28
N TYR A 208 -12.38 6.38 17.97
CA TYR A 208 -13.46 5.76 17.21
C TYR A 208 -13.77 4.35 17.73
N GLY A 209 -12.74 3.52 17.97
CA GLY A 209 -12.89 2.18 18.55
C GLY A 209 -13.51 2.22 19.95
N ASP A 210 -13.09 3.15 20.80
CA ASP A 210 -13.64 3.33 22.14
C ASP A 210 -15.13 3.70 22.08
N PHE A 211 -15.46 4.80 21.40
CA PHE A 211 -16.82 5.31 21.37
C PHE A 211 -17.83 4.39 20.65
N PHE A 212 -17.48 3.86 19.48
CA PHE A 212 -18.40 3.08 18.66
C PHE A 212 -18.36 1.58 18.89
N GLN A 213 -17.25 1.05 19.43
CA GLN A 213 -17.04 -0.39 19.56
C GLN A 213 -16.77 -0.84 20.99
N GLY A 214 -16.52 0.09 21.92
CA GLY A 214 -16.23 -0.20 23.33
C GLY A 214 -14.86 -0.79 23.57
N TRP A 215 -13.93 -0.60 22.61
CA TRP A 215 -12.54 -0.98 22.74
C TRP A 215 -11.77 0.20 23.31
N PRO A 216 -11.44 0.21 24.61
CA PRO A 216 -10.86 1.39 25.25
C PRO A 216 -9.53 1.73 24.60
N TYR A 217 -9.31 3.02 24.38
CA TYR A 217 -8.00 3.50 23.96
C TYR A 217 -6.98 3.22 25.07
N MET A 218 -5.89 2.53 24.72
CA MET A 218 -4.78 2.28 25.62
C MET A 218 -3.57 3.12 25.22
N ASP A 219 -2.91 3.71 26.21
CA ASP A 219 -1.58 4.26 26.00
C ASP A 219 -0.61 3.13 25.59
N PRO A 220 0.27 3.34 24.60
CA PRO A 220 1.16 2.28 24.11
C PRO A 220 2.00 1.61 25.20
N ALA A 221 2.49 2.36 26.18
CA ALA A 221 3.29 1.78 27.26
C ALA A 221 2.45 0.88 28.17
N TYR A 222 1.19 1.26 28.41
CA TYR A 222 0.25 0.45 29.16
C TYR A 222 -0.11 -0.82 28.38
N GLU A 223 -0.44 -0.69 27.10
CA GLU A 223 -0.75 -1.82 26.23
C GLU A 223 0.41 -2.81 26.12
N GLU A 224 1.65 -2.33 25.95
CA GLU A 224 2.85 -3.17 25.93
C GLU A 224 2.98 -3.99 27.22
N ALA A 225 2.79 -3.35 28.38
CA ALA A 225 2.87 -4.02 29.68
C ALA A 225 1.79 -5.10 29.83
N GLN A 226 0.55 -4.81 29.43
CA GLN A 226 -0.55 -5.79 29.45
C GLN A 226 -0.27 -6.96 28.51
N LEU A 227 0.12 -6.68 27.26
CA LEU A 227 0.47 -7.67 26.26
C LEU A 227 1.56 -8.60 26.79
N LYS A 228 2.68 -8.05 27.28
CA LYS A 228 3.78 -8.86 27.84
C LYS A 228 3.32 -9.72 29.02
N GLY A 229 2.48 -9.18 29.91
CA GLY A 229 1.90 -9.93 31.02
C GLY A 229 1.04 -11.11 30.56
N TYR A 230 0.15 -10.90 29.60
CA TYR A 230 -0.70 -11.97 29.06
C TYR A 230 0.08 -13.00 28.24
N LEU A 231 1.05 -12.58 27.44
CA LEU A 231 1.87 -13.50 26.65
C LEU A 231 2.73 -14.43 27.51
N GLN A 232 3.08 -14.04 28.75
CA GLN A 232 3.82 -14.88 29.70
C GLN A 232 2.98 -16.04 30.23
N ILE A 233 1.67 -15.85 30.41
CA ILE A 233 0.79 -16.90 30.94
C ILE A 233 0.26 -17.84 29.86
N LEU A 234 0.31 -17.44 28.59
CA LEU A 234 -0.14 -18.23 27.45
C LEU A 234 0.88 -19.31 27.07
N ASN A 235 0.45 -20.55 26.95
CA ASN A 235 1.23 -21.64 26.38
C ASN A 235 0.53 -22.28 25.18
N VAL A 236 1.24 -23.15 24.46
CA VAL A 236 0.70 -23.75 23.23
C VAL A 236 -0.51 -24.65 23.50
N ASP A 237 -0.57 -25.33 24.65
CA ASP A 237 -1.70 -26.20 25.00
C ASP A 237 -3.00 -25.39 25.19
N GLN A 238 -2.92 -24.21 25.80
CA GLN A 238 -4.07 -23.31 25.94
C GLN A 238 -4.58 -22.83 24.57
N ILE A 239 -3.68 -22.46 23.67
CA ILE A 239 -4.06 -22.06 22.30
C ILE A 239 -4.66 -23.24 21.54
N ASN A 240 -4.08 -24.43 21.66
CA ASN A 240 -4.56 -25.66 21.02
C ASN A 240 -5.92 -26.13 21.55
N SER A 241 -6.36 -25.64 22.71
CA SER A 241 -7.68 -25.97 23.26
C SER A 241 -8.84 -25.25 22.59
N ILE A 242 -8.59 -24.22 21.77
CA ILE A 242 -9.62 -23.33 21.22
C ILE A 242 -10.31 -23.93 20.00
N LEU A 243 -9.56 -24.28 18.94
CA LEU A 243 -10.14 -24.81 17.69
C LEU A 243 -10.98 -26.10 17.87
N PRO A 244 -10.65 -27.03 18.78
CA PRO A 244 -11.50 -28.19 19.07
C PRO A 244 -12.91 -27.85 19.53
N GLN A 245 -13.14 -26.68 20.13
CA GLN A 245 -14.45 -26.24 20.63
C GLN A 245 -15.39 -25.75 19.52
N MET A 246 -14.87 -25.53 18.31
CA MET A 246 -15.68 -25.09 17.19
C MET A 246 -16.63 -26.19 16.69
N SER A 247 -17.92 -25.85 16.63
CA SER A 247 -18.99 -26.65 16.03
C SER A 247 -19.37 -26.08 14.65
N PHE A 248 -19.75 -26.97 13.75
CA PHE A 248 -20.29 -26.64 12.44
C PHE A 248 -21.75 -27.11 12.28
N ASP A 249 -22.48 -27.26 13.39
CA ASP A 249 -23.85 -27.82 13.37
C ASP A 249 -24.90 -26.80 12.93
N LYS A 250 -24.61 -25.50 13.06
CA LYS A 250 -25.49 -24.38 12.70
C LYS A 250 -24.64 -23.14 12.35
N ASN A 251 -25.30 -22.08 11.90
CA ASN A 251 -24.71 -20.76 11.63
C ASN A 251 -23.66 -20.72 10.52
N LEU A 252 -23.74 -21.66 9.57
CA LEU A 252 -22.85 -21.71 8.42
C LEU A 252 -23.41 -20.84 7.28
N VAL A 253 -22.57 -19.98 6.72
CA VAL A 253 -22.86 -19.22 5.50
C VAL A 253 -21.71 -19.39 4.53
N PHE A 254 -21.98 -20.01 3.38
CA PHE A 254 -21.03 -20.16 2.29
C PHE A 254 -21.27 -19.07 1.26
N LEU A 255 -20.22 -18.38 0.84
CA LEU A 255 -20.26 -17.39 -0.24
C LEU A 255 -19.25 -17.78 -1.30
N TYR A 256 -19.77 -18.07 -2.50
CA TYR A 256 -19.02 -18.24 -3.71
C TYR A 256 -19.16 -16.98 -4.57
N ASN A 257 -18.05 -16.32 -4.87
CA ASN A 257 -17.98 -15.18 -5.78
C ASN A 257 -17.14 -15.57 -7.00
N ALA A 258 -17.58 -15.26 -8.22
CA ALA A 258 -16.79 -15.55 -9.42
C ALA A 258 -17.16 -14.66 -10.62
N PRO A 259 -16.27 -14.56 -11.63
CA PRO A 259 -16.61 -13.92 -12.90
C PRO A 259 -17.77 -14.65 -13.60
N GLU A 260 -18.74 -13.93 -14.15
CA GLU A 260 -19.74 -14.49 -15.05
C GLU A 260 -19.21 -14.48 -16.49
N LYS A 261 -18.82 -15.65 -17.02
CA LYS A 261 -18.32 -15.77 -18.40
C LYS A 261 -18.52 -17.14 -19.02
N GLU A 262 -18.59 -17.17 -20.34
CA GLU A 262 -18.77 -18.41 -21.11
C GLU A 262 -17.64 -19.42 -20.83
N GLY A 263 -18.00 -20.69 -20.62
CA GLY A 263 -17.06 -21.77 -20.38
C GLY A 263 -16.59 -21.94 -18.93
N LEU A 264 -16.92 -21.00 -18.02
CA LEU A 264 -16.66 -21.16 -16.59
C LEU A 264 -17.83 -21.89 -15.93
N THR A 265 -17.55 -23.04 -15.32
CA THR A 265 -18.53 -23.78 -14.53
C THR A 265 -18.46 -23.37 -13.06
N HIS A 266 -19.61 -23.07 -12.48
CA HIS A 266 -19.75 -22.70 -11.08
C HIS A 266 -20.23 -23.89 -10.26
N PRO A 267 -19.68 -24.13 -9.05
CA PRO A 267 -20.16 -25.19 -8.18
C PRO A 267 -21.57 -24.86 -7.69
N ASN A 268 -22.43 -25.87 -7.61
CA ASN A 268 -23.74 -25.74 -6.97
C ASN A 268 -23.64 -25.91 -5.44
N GLU A 269 -24.72 -25.60 -4.75
CA GLU A 269 -24.85 -25.70 -3.29
C GLU A 269 -24.44 -27.09 -2.76
N ALA A 270 -24.93 -28.17 -3.36
CA ALA A 270 -24.63 -29.53 -2.92
C ALA A 270 -23.13 -29.85 -3.06
N GLN A 271 -22.47 -29.38 -4.12
CA GLN A 271 -21.04 -29.59 -4.32
C GLN A 271 -20.18 -28.83 -3.30
N ILE A 272 -20.56 -27.60 -2.94
CA ILE A 272 -19.86 -26.81 -1.92
C ILE A 272 -19.98 -27.50 -0.56
N LEU A 273 -21.19 -27.92 -0.19
CA LEU A 273 -21.45 -28.59 1.08
C LEU A 273 -20.76 -29.96 1.16
N ASP A 274 -20.79 -30.75 0.09
CA ASP A 274 -20.11 -32.05 0.02
C ASP A 274 -18.58 -31.91 0.10
N CYS A 275 -18.01 -30.91 -0.59
CA CYS A 275 -16.59 -30.57 -0.49
C CYS A 275 -16.19 -30.27 0.95
N PHE A 276 -16.95 -29.43 1.65
CA PHE A 276 -16.73 -29.12 3.06
C PHE A 276 -16.78 -30.37 3.93
N GLN A 277 -17.86 -31.17 3.83
CA GLN A 277 -18.07 -32.36 4.66
C GLN A 277 -17.03 -33.45 4.42
N THR A 278 -16.57 -33.59 3.17
CA THR A 278 -15.51 -34.53 2.80
C THR A 278 -14.15 -34.07 3.34
N ALA A 279 -13.82 -32.79 3.20
CA ALA A 279 -12.58 -32.22 3.72
C ALA A 279 -12.49 -32.36 5.25
N LEU A 280 -13.60 -32.14 5.97
CA LEU A 280 -13.69 -32.36 7.42
C LEU A 280 -13.39 -33.81 7.85
N LYS A 281 -13.52 -34.79 6.96
CA LYS A 281 -13.32 -36.22 7.25
C LYS A 281 -12.05 -36.78 6.62
N ALA A 282 -11.25 -35.94 5.96
CA ALA A 282 -10.04 -36.36 5.30
C ALA A 282 -9.05 -37.00 6.29
N ASP A 283 -8.33 -38.01 5.80
CA ASP A 283 -7.15 -38.53 6.48
C ASP A 283 -6.00 -37.53 6.25
N ILE A 284 -5.45 -37.01 7.35
CA ILE A 284 -4.48 -35.90 7.34
C ILE A 284 -3.36 -36.17 8.34
N GLN A 285 -2.16 -35.73 7.98
CA GLN A 285 -0.96 -35.89 8.80
C GLN A 285 -0.56 -34.57 9.47
N ALA A 286 0.13 -34.67 10.60
CA ALA A 286 0.72 -33.52 11.28
C ALA A 286 1.83 -32.88 10.43
N ASN A 287 2.07 -31.58 10.64
CA ASN A 287 3.18 -30.89 10.00
C ASN A 287 4.53 -31.40 10.54
N VAL A 288 5.54 -31.45 9.67
CA VAL A 288 6.91 -31.79 10.06
C VAL A 288 7.61 -30.51 10.55
N GLU A 289 8.34 -30.61 11.66
CA GLU A 289 9.15 -29.48 12.15
C GLU A 289 10.33 -29.21 11.22
N GLU A 290 10.52 -27.94 10.87
CA GLU A 290 11.65 -27.48 10.06
C GLU A 290 12.77 -26.92 10.96
N GLU A 291 14.02 -27.32 10.68
CA GLU A 291 15.19 -26.69 11.30
C GLU A 291 15.49 -25.35 10.62
N ILE A 292 15.50 -24.26 11.40
CA ILE A 292 15.72 -22.90 10.88
C ILE A 292 17.19 -22.49 11.10
N ALA A 293 17.85 -22.07 10.04
CA ALA A 293 19.22 -21.54 10.09
C ALA A 293 19.31 -20.26 10.97
N LYS A 294 20.46 -20.05 11.62
CA LYS A 294 20.66 -18.92 12.56
C LYS A 294 21.39 -17.72 11.96
N GLU A 295 22.17 -17.90 10.90
CA GLU A 295 23.01 -16.85 10.32
C GLU A 295 22.62 -16.54 8.87
N LEU A 296 22.51 -15.26 8.52
CA LEU A 296 22.16 -14.80 7.16
C LEU A 296 23.36 -14.75 6.20
N VAL A 297 24.54 -14.34 6.69
CA VAL A 297 25.71 -14.05 5.86
C VAL A 297 26.95 -14.73 6.43
N ASP A 298 27.63 -15.53 5.61
CA ASP A 298 29.00 -15.97 5.90
C ASP A 298 29.96 -14.76 5.84
N ALA A 299 30.51 -14.37 6.99
CA ALA A 299 31.42 -13.25 7.12
C ALA A 299 32.66 -13.35 6.20
N LYS A 300 33.05 -14.57 5.77
CA LYS A 300 34.17 -14.78 4.84
C LYS A 300 33.90 -14.27 3.43
N LYS A 301 32.63 -14.10 3.03
CA LYS A 301 32.25 -13.53 1.72
C LYS A 301 32.38 -11.99 1.67
N LEU A 302 32.51 -11.33 2.82
CA LEU A 302 32.56 -9.87 2.93
C LEU A 302 33.99 -9.35 2.75
N LYS A 303 34.21 -8.58 1.67
CA LYS A 303 35.51 -7.94 1.39
C LYS A 303 35.73 -6.66 2.20
N GLY A 304 34.64 -5.93 2.43
CA GLY A 304 34.62 -4.62 3.05
C GLY A 304 35.35 -3.54 2.26
N SER A 305 35.10 -2.28 2.61
CA SER A 305 35.80 -1.13 2.06
C SER A 305 35.75 0.03 3.05
N LYS A 306 36.93 0.53 3.44
CA LYS A 306 37.03 1.62 4.43
C LYS A 306 36.53 2.95 3.88
N VAL A 307 35.98 3.78 4.76
CA VAL A 307 35.70 5.19 4.46
C VAL A 307 37.03 5.90 4.20
N LYS A 308 37.20 6.44 2.99
CA LYS A 308 38.40 7.24 2.62
C LYS A 308 38.22 8.74 2.84
N LYS A 309 36.97 9.21 2.86
CA LYS A 309 36.63 10.63 3.04
C LYS A 309 35.34 10.76 3.84
N SER A 310 35.34 11.68 4.79
CA SER A 310 34.16 12.07 5.59
C SER A 310 34.06 13.59 5.56
N GLN A 311 32.85 14.13 5.36
CA GLN A 311 32.60 15.57 5.29
C GLN A 311 31.15 15.89 5.64
N ALA A 312 30.86 17.14 5.98
CA ALA A 312 29.47 17.62 6.08
C ALA A 312 28.77 17.56 4.71
N GLY A 313 27.49 17.25 4.71
CA GLY A 313 26.58 17.23 3.57
C GLY A 313 25.40 18.19 3.74
N PRO A 314 24.50 18.25 2.75
CA PRO A 314 23.28 19.07 2.84
C PRO A 314 22.34 18.53 3.92
N PHE A 315 21.38 19.36 4.35
CA PHE A 315 20.29 18.98 5.27
C PHE A 315 20.77 18.30 6.56
N ASN A 316 21.87 18.79 7.13
CA ASN A 316 22.51 18.24 8.34
C ASN A 316 22.95 16.76 8.19
N SER A 317 23.31 16.34 6.98
CA SER A 317 23.86 15.02 6.73
C SER A 317 25.39 14.98 6.88
N THR A 318 25.93 13.79 7.09
CA THR A 318 27.34 13.46 6.94
C THR A 318 27.52 12.61 5.68
N VAL A 319 28.51 12.95 4.85
CA VAL A 319 28.83 12.19 3.62
C VAL A 319 30.10 11.38 3.82
N TRP A 320 29.99 10.08 3.63
CA TRP A 320 31.12 9.16 3.57
C TRP A 320 31.34 8.70 2.13
N THR A 321 32.58 8.78 1.67
CA THR A 321 33.00 8.09 0.44
C THR A 321 33.85 6.89 0.82
N LEU A 322 33.39 5.70 0.41
CA LEU A 322 34.12 4.44 0.59
C LEU A 322 35.28 4.32 -0.41
N LYS A 323 36.28 3.48 -0.12
CA LYS A 323 37.38 3.20 -1.06
C LYS A 323 36.89 2.58 -2.37
N ASN A 324 35.80 1.79 -2.34
CA ASN A 324 35.13 1.26 -3.53
C ASN A 324 34.35 2.32 -4.35
N GLY A 325 34.28 3.57 -3.86
CA GLY A 325 33.70 4.70 -4.59
C GLY A 325 32.24 5.01 -4.27
N ILE A 326 31.54 4.12 -3.55
CA ILE A 326 30.15 4.36 -3.13
C ILE A 326 30.11 5.55 -2.16
N LYS A 327 29.13 6.43 -2.35
CA LYS A 327 28.85 7.56 -1.45
C LYS A 327 27.68 7.23 -0.54
N ILE A 328 27.79 7.57 0.73
CA ILE A 328 26.78 7.33 1.75
C ILE A 328 26.47 8.65 2.44
N TYR A 329 25.21 9.06 2.41
CA TYR A 329 24.68 10.26 3.03
C TYR A 329 23.87 9.82 4.24
N VAL A 330 24.34 10.19 5.43
CA VAL A 330 23.71 9.80 6.68
C VAL A 330 23.16 11.03 7.36
N ARG A 331 21.85 11.06 7.61
CA ARG A 331 21.20 12.12 8.38
C ARG A 331 20.53 11.52 9.61
N PRO A 332 21.20 11.55 10.78
CA PRO A 332 20.60 11.17 12.05
C PRO A 332 19.34 12.01 12.34
N SER A 333 18.39 11.41 13.05
CA SER A 333 17.12 12.03 13.43
C SER A 333 16.60 11.35 14.68
N ASP A 334 15.94 12.10 15.56
CA ASP A 334 15.20 11.60 16.72
C ASP A 334 13.69 11.44 16.45
N VAL A 335 13.22 11.88 15.27
CA VAL A 335 11.86 11.61 14.77
C VAL A 335 11.69 10.12 14.49
N ASN A 336 10.63 9.50 15.03
CA ASN A 336 10.35 8.07 14.95
C ASN A 336 11.56 7.23 15.43
N LYS A 337 11.77 7.18 16.75
CA LYS A 337 12.95 6.56 17.39
C LYS A 337 13.23 5.11 16.97
N GLU A 338 12.20 4.36 16.55
CA GLU A 338 12.31 2.98 16.06
C GLU A 338 12.26 2.89 14.52
N GLU A 339 12.81 3.89 13.82
CA GLU A 339 12.89 3.92 12.36
C GLU A 339 14.29 4.33 11.87
N VAL A 340 14.82 3.53 10.96
CA VAL A 340 15.94 3.84 10.08
C VAL A 340 15.50 3.49 8.67
N LEU A 341 15.55 4.48 7.77
CA LEU A 341 15.28 4.31 6.35
C LEU A 341 16.60 4.25 5.58
N PHE A 342 16.65 3.36 4.62
CA PHE A 342 17.79 3.14 3.75
C PHE A 342 17.33 3.14 2.29
N SER A 343 18.08 3.84 1.42
CA SER A 343 17.93 3.67 -0.02
C SER A 343 19.29 3.71 -0.71
N LEU A 344 19.57 2.69 -1.51
CA LEU A 344 20.71 2.62 -2.43
C LEU A 344 20.19 2.82 -3.84
N ASN A 345 20.81 3.71 -4.60
CA ASN A 345 20.42 3.99 -5.99
C ASN A 345 21.64 4.10 -6.90
N VAL A 346 21.54 3.48 -8.08
CA VAL A 346 22.54 3.58 -9.15
C VAL A 346 21.83 3.74 -10.49
N LYS A 347 22.40 4.55 -11.39
CA LYS A 347 21.83 4.80 -12.72
C LYS A 347 21.77 3.53 -13.55
N GLY A 348 20.77 3.41 -14.42
CA GLY A 348 20.51 2.24 -15.25
C GLY A 348 19.02 1.97 -15.29
N GLY A 349 18.54 1.02 -14.49
CA GLY A 349 17.11 0.71 -14.42
C GLY A 349 16.57 0.06 -15.69
N LYS A 350 15.24 0.04 -15.86
CA LYS A 350 14.54 -0.58 -17.01
C LYS A 350 15.00 -0.05 -18.36
N SER A 351 15.55 1.17 -18.41
CA SER A 351 16.12 1.74 -19.64
C SER A 351 17.24 0.88 -20.25
N LEU A 352 17.89 0.02 -19.48
CA LEU A 352 18.93 -0.90 -19.94
C LEU A 352 18.39 -2.25 -20.44
N ALA A 353 17.08 -2.49 -20.37
CA ALA A 353 16.48 -3.73 -20.84
C ALA A 353 16.47 -3.74 -22.37
N THR A 354 16.85 -4.87 -22.98
CA THR A 354 16.64 -5.11 -24.41
C THR A 354 15.14 -5.24 -24.70
N ASP A 355 14.72 -5.13 -25.96
CA ASP A 355 13.30 -5.20 -26.31
C ASP A 355 12.67 -6.55 -25.91
N GLU A 356 13.44 -7.65 -25.93
CA GLU A 356 13.03 -8.98 -25.47
C GLU A 356 12.88 -9.07 -23.93
N GLU A 357 13.58 -8.23 -23.17
CA GLU A 357 13.55 -8.20 -21.71
C GLU A 357 12.46 -7.27 -21.16
N VAL A 358 11.99 -6.29 -21.95
CA VAL A 358 11.07 -5.23 -21.50
C VAL A 358 9.83 -5.78 -20.80
N ALA A 359 9.20 -6.82 -21.36
CA ALA A 359 8.03 -7.44 -20.74
C ALA A 359 8.36 -8.06 -19.37
N SER A 360 9.56 -8.60 -19.21
CA SER A 360 9.99 -9.34 -18.02
C SER A 360 10.49 -8.44 -16.88
N VAL A 361 10.76 -7.16 -17.15
CA VAL A 361 11.15 -6.17 -16.14
C VAL A 361 9.96 -5.31 -15.67
N ASP A 362 8.76 -5.85 -15.83
CA ASP A 362 7.50 -5.26 -15.37
C ASP A 362 7.44 -5.14 -13.84
N ASP A 363 6.77 -4.10 -13.33
CA ASP A 363 6.68 -3.86 -11.88
C ASP A 363 5.90 -4.96 -11.15
N ASN A 364 4.88 -5.55 -11.78
CA ASN A 364 4.11 -6.65 -11.18
C ASN A 364 4.98 -7.90 -11.03
N MET A 365 5.81 -8.18 -12.03
CA MET A 365 6.73 -9.31 -11.99
C MET A 365 7.82 -9.13 -10.92
N LEU A 366 8.37 -7.92 -10.80
CA LEU A 366 9.33 -7.60 -9.75
C LEU A 366 8.70 -7.64 -8.35
N ALA A 367 7.46 -7.18 -8.20
CA ALA A 367 6.73 -7.24 -6.93
C ALA A 367 6.51 -8.69 -6.47
N LEU A 368 6.11 -9.58 -7.39
CA LEU A 368 5.94 -11.00 -7.09
C LEU A 368 7.28 -11.67 -6.77
N TYR A 369 8.34 -11.34 -7.51
CA TYR A 369 9.70 -11.79 -7.19
C TYR A 369 10.09 -11.42 -5.75
N ASN A 370 9.89 -10.16 -5.37
CA ASN A 370 10.21 -9.67 -4.02
C ASN A 370 9.40 -10.36 -2.92
N ASN A 371 8.17 -10.80 -3.23
CA ASN A 371 7.27 -11.45 -2.27
C ASN A 371 7.50 -12.96 -2.11
N LEU A 372 8.08 -13.63 -3.11
CA LEU A 372 8.14 -15.10 -3.17
C LEU A 372 9.56 -15.66 -3.12
N SER A 373 10.56 -14.94 -3.61
CA SER A 373 11.89 -15.52 -3.82
C SER A 373 12.68 -15.80 -2.54
N GLY A 374 12.55 -14.98 -1.49
CA GLY A 374 13.50 -15.01 -0.37
C GLY A 374 14.85 -14.42 -0.75
N VAL A 375 15.96 -14.94 -0.20
CA VAL A 375 17.30 -14.41 -0.48
C VAL A 375 18.39 -15.48 -0.26
N SER A 376 19.44 -15.49 -1.09
CA SER A 376 20.55 -16.45 -1.00
C SER A 376 20.05 -17.91 -0.91
N SER A 377 20.46 -18.65 0.13
CA SER A 377 20.02 -20.02 0.39
C SER A 377 18.67 -20.13 1.10
N PHE A 378 18.02 -19.01 1.43
CA PHE A 378 16.80 -18.99 2.26
C PHE A 378 15.57 -18.72 1.39
N PRO A 379 14.70 -19.72 1.17
CA PRO A 379 13.38 -19.49 0.61
C PRO A 379 12.59 -18.50 1.47
N GLN A 380 11.59 -17.85 0.88
CA GLN A 380 10.85 -16.78 1.58
C GLN A 380 10.22 -17.25 2.91
N GLY A 381 9.65 -18.45 2.97
CA GLY A 381 9.07 -19.00 4.20
C GLY A 381 10.11 -19.12 5.32
N THR A 382 11.28 -19.68 5.02
CA THR A 382 12.41 -19.77 5.96
C THR A 382 12.90 -18.39 6.37
N LEU A 383 13.08 -17.47 5.42
CA LEU A 383 13.54 -16.11 5.71
C LEU A 383 12.57 -15.37 6.64
N GLN A 384 11.25 -15.48 6.40
CA GLN A 384 10.23 -14.88 7.27
C GLN A 384 10.30 -15.43 8.70
N LYS A 385 10.51 -16.75 8.86
CA LYS A 385 10.68 -17.39 10.17
C LYS A 385 11.97 -16.91 10.86
N MET A 386 13.08 -16.80 10.12
CA MET A 386 14.36 -16.25 10.62
C MET A 386 14.25 -14.79 11.10
N LEU A 387 13.35 -14.01 10.49
CA LEU A 387 13.17 -12.59 10.80
C LEU A 387 12.06 -12.33 11.84
N SER A 388 11.48 -13.37 12.43
CA SER A 388 10.44 -13.20 13.46
C SER A 388 10.95 -12.43 14.68
N GLY A 389 10.17 -11.46 15.14
CA GLY A 389 10.54 -10.52 16.20
C GLY A 389 11.44 -9.36 15.76
N LYS A 390 11.86 -9.33 14.49
CA LYS A 390 12.70 -8.25 13.94
C LYS A 390 11.87 -7.26 13.15
N ILE A 391 12.04 -5.97 13.41
CA ILE A 391 11.44 -4.91 12.59
C ILE A 391 12.42 -4.57 11.47
N VAL A 392 12.34 -5.29 10.36
CA VAL A 392 13.22 -5.11 9.20
C VAL A 392 12.51 -5.49 7.91
N GLY A 393 12.73 -4.71 6.85
CA GLY A 393 12.26 -4.99 5.50
C GLY A 393 13.26 -4.49 4.47
N VAL A 394 13.50 -5.28 3.42
CA VAL A 394 14.42 -4.97 2.32
C VAL A 394 13.75 -5.35 1.01
N SER A 395 13.81 -4.48 0.02
CA SER A 395 13.24 -4.72 -1.31
C SER A 395 14.16 -4.16 -2.39
N PRO A 396 14.69 -5.00 -3.29
CA PRO A 396 15.36 -4.50 -4.48
C PRO A 396 14.36 -3.82 -5.42
N THR A 397 14.86 -2.87 -6.20
CA THR A 397 14.06 -1.97 -7.04
C THR A 397 14.67 -1.81 -8.41
N ILE A 398 13.82 -1.72 -9.43
CA ILE A 398 14.19 -1.43 -10.81
C ILE A 398 13.20 -0.39 -11.34
N SER A 399 13.57 0.88 -11.24
CA SER A 399 12.81 1.99 -11.81
C SER A 399 13.22 2.26 -13.26
N SER A 400 12.59 3.23 -13.93
CA SER A 400 12.88 3.58 -15.33
C SER A 400 14.38 3.82 -15.59
N VAL A 401 15.02 4.72 -14.82
CA VAL A 401 16.42 5.15 -15.05
C VAL A 401 17.37 4.83 -13.87
N TYR A 402 16.87 4.18 -12.81
CA TYR A 402 17.65 3.74 -11.66
C TYR A 402 17.29 2.32 -11.23
N HIS A 403 18.24 1.65 -10.58
CA HIS A 403 18.00 0.43 -9.81
C HIS A 403 18.74 0.51 -8.47
N GLY A 404 18.42 -0.39 -7.55
CA GLY A 404 19.06 -0.43 -6.23
C GLY A 404 18.12 -0.99 -5.17
N VAL A 405 18.30 -0.63 -3.90
CA VAL A 405 17.60 -1.30 -2.79
C VAL A 405 16.97 -0.28 -1.87
N ASN A 406 15.68 -0.44 -1.57
CA ASN A 406 15.02 0.27 -0.47
C ASN A 406 14.94 -0.65 0.74
N ALA A 407 15.15 -0.10 1.92
CA ALA A 407 15.04 -0.86 3.16
C ALA A 407 14.61 0.04 4.32
N SER A 408 14.05 -0.60 5.35
CA SER A 408 13.75 0.05 6.62
C SER A 408 13.93 -0.93 7.77
N CYS A 409 14.38 -0.44 8.92
CA CYS A 409 14.44 -1.23 10.14
C CYS A 409 14.24 -0.36 11.38
N ASN A 410 14.14 -0.96 12.56
CA ASN A 410 14.46 -0.24 13.79
C ASN A 410 15.98 -0.25 14.06
N PRO A 411 16.51 0.61 14.94
CA PRO A 411 17.96 0.76 15.13
C PRO A 411 18.66 -0.54 15.55
N LYS A 412 17.98 -1.41 16.32
CA LYS A 412 18.50 -2.71 16.76
C LYS A 412 18.78 -3.66 15.60
N GLU A 413 18.04 -3.54 14.49
CA GLU A 413 18.12 -4.44 13.33
C GLU A 413 18.94 -3.87 12.17
N LEU A 414 19.73 -2.82 12.42
CA LEU A 414 20.57 -2.16 11.42
C LEU A 414 21.55 -3.13 10.72
N GLU A 415 22.20 -4.02 11.47
CA GLU A 415 23.10 -5.03 10.88
C GLU A 415 22.32 -6.06 10.05
N THR A 416 21.17 -6.56 10.55
CA THR A 416 20.29 -7.47 9.80
C THR A 416 19.84 -6.84 8.48
N MET A 417 19.42 -5.57 8.49
CA MET A 417 19.02 -4.84 7.29
C MET A 417 20.18 -4.78 6.27
N LEU A 418 21.39 -4.43 6.72
CA LEU A 418 22.56 -4.33 5.85
C LEU A 418 23.03 -5.70 5.32
N GLN A 419 22.86 -6.77 6.07
CA GLN A 419 23.05 -8.14 5.61
C GLN A 419 22.10 -8.48 4.46
N LEU A 420 20.80 -8.20 4.62
CA LEU A 420 19.79 -8.44 3.58
C LEU A 420 20.01 -7.56 2.35
N VAL A 421 20.40 -6.29 2.53
CA VAL A 421 20.80 -5.41 1.41
C VAL A 421 21.97 -6.04 0.65
N TYR A 422 23.03 -6.46 1.35
CA TYR A 422 24.18 -7.12 0.73
C TYR A 422 23.76 -8.37 -0.06
N LEU A 423 22.94 -9.25 0.52
CA LEU A 423 22.49 -10.48 -0.12
C LEU A 423 21.59 -10.18 -1.33
N SER A 424 20.69 -9.20 -1.26
CA SER A 424 19.84 -8.83 -2.40
C SER A 424 20.65 -8.38 -3.63
N VAL A 425 21.84 -7.83 -3.42
CA VAL A 425 22.75 -7.41 -4.52
C VAL A 425 23.67 -8.55 -4.95
N CYS A 426 24.29 -9.22 -3.99
CA CYS A 426 25.42 -10.13 -4.25
C CYS A 426 25.01 -11.60 -4.42
N ASP A 427 23.86 -11.99 -3.88
CA ASP A 427 23.42 -13.39 -3.79
C ASP A 427 21.88 -13.48 -3.88
N ALA A 428 21.32 -12.82 -4.89
CA ALA A 428 19.89 -12.84 -5.17
C ALA A 428 19.43 -14.25 -5.55
N ARG A 429 18.33 -14.68 -4.93
CA ARG A 429 17.74 -16.00 -5.13
C ARG A 429 16.78 -15.97 -6.32
N PHE A 430 16.99 -16.84 -7.28
CA PHE A 430 16.10 -17.07 -8.41
C PHE A 430 15.95 -18.59 -8.56
N VAL A 431 14.80 -19.11 -8.15
CA VAL A 431 14.46 -20.53 -8.24
C VAL A 431 13.13 -20.62 -8.96
N GLU A 432 13.14 -21.23 -10.14
CA GLU A 432 11.98 -21.24 -11.05
C GLU A 432 10.73 -21.87 -10.41
N GLU A 433 10.90 -22.97 -9.68
CA GLU A 433 9.80 -23.65 -8.99
C GLU A 433 9.13 -22.78 -7.91
N GLU A 434 9.90 -21.94 -7.20
CA GLU A 434 9.39 -21.01 -6.17
C GLU A 434 8.68 -19.79 -6.79
N LEU A 435 8.99 -19.47 -8.05
CA LEU A 435 8.43 -18.33 -8.77
C LEU A 435 7.30 -18.74 -9.73
N ALA A 436 7.14 -20.02 -10.05
CA ALA A 436 6.05 -20.53 -10.88
C ALA A 436 4.64 -20.12 -10.38
N PRO A 437 4.34 -20.10 -9.06
CA PRO A 437 3.06 -19.60 -8.54
C PRO A 437 2.78 -18.14 -8.93
N ALA A 438 3.81 -17.30 -9.06
CA ALA A 438 3.66 -15.91 -9.48
C ALA A 438 3.05 -15.80 -10.89
N MET A 439 3.60 -16.54 -11.86
CA MET A 439 3.07 -16.55 -13.23
C MET A 439 1.67 -17.15 -13.27
N ALA A 440 1.42 -18.19 -12.47
CA ALA A 440 0.10 -18.79 -12.35
C ALA A 440 -0.94 -17.79 -11.82
N GLN A 441 -0.57 -16.96 -10.85
CA GLN A 441 -1.41 -15.88 -10.32
C GLN A 441 -1.69 -14.80 -11.37
N LEU A 442 -0.66 -14.33 -12.07
CA LEU A 442 -0.84 -13.33 -13.14
C LEU A 442 -1.75 -13.85 -14.25
N ASN A 443 -1.50 -15.08 -14.74
CA ASN A 443 -2.31 -15.70 -15.79
C ASN A 443 -3.78 -15.90 -15.37
N ALA A 444 -4.05 -16.06 -14.07
CA ALA A 444 -5.41 -16.23 -13.57
C ALA A 444 -6.18 -14.89 -13.46
N VAL A 445 -5.50 -13.81 -13.06
CA VAL A 445 -6.17 -12.56 -12.69
C VAL A 445 -6.18 -11.56 -13.86
N VAL A 446 -5.12 -11.51 -14.67
CA VAL A 446 -4.98 -10.50 -15.74
C VAL A 446 -6.13 -10.54 -16.77
N PRO A 447 -6.61 -11.71 -17.26
CA PRO A 447 -7.72 -11.74 -18.20
C PRO A 447 -9.01 -11.09 -17.67
N ASN A 448 -9.29 -11.24 -16.36
CA ASN A 448 -10.45 -10.63 -15.72
C ASN A 448 -10.22 -9.14 -15.40
N ILE A 449 -8.96 -8.70 -15.25
CA ILE A 449 -8.63 -7.28 -15.15
C ILE A 449 -8.84 -6.58 -16.50
N GLU A 450 -8.54 -7.25 -17.61
CA GLU A 450 -8.67 -6.68 -18.95
C GLU A 450 -10.12 -6.34 -19.34
N THR A 451 -11.10 -6.99 -18.71
CA THR A 451 -12.54 -6.70 -18.92
C THR A 451 -13.03 -5.49 -18.11
N GLN A 452 -12.19 -4.91 -17.25
CA GLN A 452 -12.60 -3.83 -16.35
C GLN A 452 -12.59 -2.48 -17.07
N PRO A 453 -13.64 -1.64 -16.91
CA PRO A 453 -13.68 -0.30 -17.52
C PRO A 453 -12.45 0.56 -17.17
N ASN A 454 -12.00 0.52 -15.91
CA ASN A 454 -10.82 1.28 -15.48
C ASN A 454 -9.52 0.82 -16.18
N PHE A 455 -9.38 -0.48 -16.45
CA PHE A 455 -8.23 -1.00 -17.18
C PHE A 455 -8.28 -0.55 -18.64
N ALA A 456 -9.43 -0.68 -19.29
CA ALA A 456 -9.62 -0.24 -20.68
C ALA A 456 -9.29 1.25 -20.84
N MET A 457 -9.74 2.09 -19.90
CA MET A 457 -9.43 3.52 -19.87
C MET A 457 -7.93 3.80 -19.73
N GLN A 458 -7.26 3.17 -18.76
CA GLN A 458 -5.81 3.33 -18.57
C GLN A 458 -5.03 2.84 -19.79
N LYS A 459 -5.44 1.71 -20.37
CA LYS A 459 -4.79 1.16 -21.57
C LYS A 459 -4.93 2.12 -22.74
N ALA A 460 -6.14 2.62 -23.02
CA ALA A 460 -6.39 3.57 -24.09
C ALA A 460 -5.57 4.85 -23.92
N PHE A 461 -5.44 5.35 -22.68
CA PHE A 461 -4.58 6.49 -22.37
C PHE A 461 -3.11 6.21 -22.63
N ILE A 462 -2.55 5.11 -22.11
CA ILE A 462 -1.14 4.75 -22.30
C ILE A 462 -0.82 4.52 -23.78
N ASP A 463 -1.68 3.78 -24.49
CA ASP A 463 -1.54 3.53 -25.93
C ASP A 463 -1.51 4.84 -26.72
N ALA A 464 -2.42 5.78 -26.42
CA ALA A 464 -2.49 7.08 -27.08
C ALA A 464 -1.33 8.00 -26.68
N ALA A 465 -0.91 7.98 -25.40
CA ALA A 465 0.18 8.82 -24.90
C ALA A 465 1.53 8.44 -25.48
N TYR A 466 1.79 7.14 -25.68
CA TYR A 466 3.11 6.65 -26.07
C TYR A 466 3.13 5.95 -27.42
N ASN A 467 2.10 6.13 -28.26
CA ASN A 467 1.99 5.51 -29.58
C ASN A 467 2.20 3.98 -29.54
N LYS A 468 1.63 3.32 -28.52
CA LYS A 468 1.79 1.87 -28.28
C LYS A 468 3.26 1.41 -28.18
N ASN A 469 4.14 2.25 -27.64
CA ASN A 469 5.54 1.88 -27.42
C ASN A 469 5.63 0.68 -26.46
N PRO A 470 6.33 -0.41 -26.80
CA PRO A 470 6.38 -1.62 -25.97
C PRO A 470 7.02 -1.41 -24.59
N ARG A 471 7.77 -0.31 -24.40
CA ARG A 471 8.33 0.09 -23.09
C ARG A 471 7.31 0.78 -22.18
N MET A 472 6.17 1.19 -22.73
CA MET A 472 5.05 1.85 -22.06
C MET A 472 3.78 1.03 -22.32
N GLU A 473 3.71 -0.15 -21.71
CA GLU A 473 2.61 -1.09 -21.86
C GLU A 473 2.12 -1.53 -20.48
N LEU A 474 0.80 -1.52 -20.26
CA LEU A 474 0.20 -2.13 -19.07
C LEU A 474 0.37 -3.66 -19.10
N ILE A 475 0.25 -4.29 -17.93
CA ILE A 475 0.16 -5.76 -17.88
C ILE A 475 -1.10 -6.21 -18.64
N SER A 476 -0.94 -7.16 -19.54
CA SER A 476 -1.97 -7.64 -20.45
C SER A 476 -1.76 -9.13 -20.70
N SER A 477 -2.80 -9.84 -21.15
CA SER A 477 -2.68 -11.26 -21.49
C SER A 477 -1.61 -11.48 -22.57
N ASP A 478 -1.49 -10.55 -23.53
CA ASP A 478 -0.42 -10.56 -24.54
C ASP A 478 0.96 -10.41 -23.89
N LYS A 479 1.13 -9.41 -23.02
CA LYS A 479 2.42 -9.14 -22.34
C LYS A 479 2.86 -10.32 -21.50
N LEU A 480 1.94 -11.02 -20.83
CA LEU A 480 2.25 -12.23 -20.05
C LEU A 480 2.91 -13.33 -20.90
N THR A 481 2.52 -13.50 -22.16
CA THR A 481 3.15 -14.49 -23.05
C THR A 481 4.61 -14.19 -23.37
N ARG A 482 5.03 -12.93 -23.18
CA ARG A 482 6.40 -12.44 -23.40
C ARG A 482 7.22 -12.33 -22.10
N MET A 483 6.62 -12.59 -20.94
CA MET A 483 7.32 -12.53 -19.65
C MET A 483 8.14 -13.82 -19.39
N SER A 484 9.31 -13.66 -18.79
CA SER A 484 10.19 -14.76 -18.44
C SER A 484 11.00 -14.46 -17.17
N PHE A 485 10.90 -15.32 -16.16
CA PHE A 485 11.73 -15.20 -14.96
C PHE A 485 13.21 -15.34 -15.26
N LYS A 486 13.57 -16.08 -16.31
CA LYS A 486 14.94 -16.17 -16.80
C LYS A 486 15.42 -14.83 -17.37
N HIS A 487 14.58 -14.10 -18.12
CA HIS A 487 14.92 -12.75 -18.57
C HIS A 487 15.05 -11.79 -17.39
N LEU A 488 14.12 -11.84 -16.42
CA LEU A 488 14.23 -11.04 -15.21
C LEU A 488 15.51 -11.36 -14.43
N GLU A 489 15.84 -12.64 -14.23
CA GLU A 489 17.06 -13.07 -13.55
C GLU A 489 18.31 -12.56 -14.26
N ASN A 490 18.42 -12.79 -15.56
CA ASN A 490 19.56 -12.35 -16.35
C ASN A 490 19.72 -10.83 -16.28
N PHE A 491 18.61 -10.09 -16.42
CA PHE A 491 18.59 -8.65 -16.33
C PHE A 491 19.00 -8.16 -14.93
N TYR A 492 18.42 -8.74 -13.88
CA TYR A 492 18.72 -8.44 -12.48
C TYR A 492 20.21 -8.67 -12.20
N ARG A 493 20.73 -9.86 -12.48
CA ARG A 493 22.15 -10.19 -12.28
C ARG A 493 23.06 -9.25 -13.07
N ARG A 494 22.67 -8.87 -14.30
CA ARG A 494 23.43 -7.93 -15.14
C ARG A 494 23.54 -6.56 -14.48
N ILE A 495 22.43 -5.94 -14.10
CA ILE A 495 22.46 -4.58 -13.54
C ILE A 495 23.02 -4.56 -12.11
N TYR A 496 22.71 -5.57 -11.29
CA TYR A 496 23.19 -5.64 -9.90
C TYR A 496 24.66 -6.03 -9.75
N SER A 497 25.31 -6.51 -10.82
CA SER A 497 26.75 -6.82 -10.83
C SER A 497 27.66 -5.59 -10.71
N ASN A 498 27.12 -4.37 -10.84
CA ASN A 498 27.92 -3.15 -10.85
C ASN A 498 27.25 -1.97 -10.12
N MET A 499 27.65 -1.75 -8.87
CA MET A 499 27.22 -0.62 -8.03
C MET A 499 28.15 0.61 -8.14
N ALA A 500 28.99 0.68 -9.18
CA ALA A 500 29.85 1.85 -9.38
C ALA A 500 28.99 3.11 -9.62
N GLY A 501 29.24 4.15 -8.83
CA GLY A 501 28.42 5.36 -8.83
C GLY A 501 27.16 5.28 -7.97
N ALA A 502 26.97 4.21 -7.19
CA ALA A 502 25.87 4.12 -6.26
C ALA A 502 25.94 5.20 -5.17
N GLU A 503 24.76 5.71 -4.84
CA GLU A 503 24.53 6.64 -3.74
C GLU A 503 23.57 6.02 -2.76
N VAL A 504 23.96 6.03 -1.49
CA VAL A 504 23.20 5.50 -0.37
C VAL A 504 22.72 6.65 0.49
N VAL A 505 21.43 6.68 0.83
CA VAL A 505 20.83 7.61 1.78
C VAL A 505 20.35 6.82 2.99
N ILE A 506 20.76 7.23 4.18
CA ILE A 506 20.35 6.65 5.48
C ILE A 506 19.81 7.78 6.35
N THR A 507 18.56 7.68 6.78
CA THR A 507 17.89 8.69 7.62
C THR A 507 17.14 8.02 8.76
N GLY A 508 17.17 8.60 9.96
CA GLY A 508 16.45 8.07 11.13
C GLY A 508 17.36 7.97 12.36
N ASN A 509 16.94 7.19 13.34
CA ASN A 509 17.67 7.04 14.59
C ASN A 509 18.91 6.15 14.40
N VAL A 510 20.03 6.78 14.06
CA VAL A 510 21.28 6.09 13.79
C VAL A 510 22.47 6.83 14.41
N ASP A 511 23.31 6.06 15.09
CA ASP A 511 24.58 6.54 15.59
C ASP A 511 25.69 6.35 14.53
N LEU A 512 26.49 7.39 14.32
CA LEU A 512 27.51 7.39 13.28
C LEU A 512 28.69 6.46 13.60
N GLU A 513 29.03 6.29 14.88
CA GLU A 513 30.17 5.47 15.30
C GLU A 513 29.90 3.99 15.10
N THR A 514 28.68 3.55 15.37
CA THR A 514 28.19 2.18 15.16
C THR A 514 27.84 1.90 13.70
N LEU A 515 27.26 2.85 12.97
CA LEU A 515 26.90 2.67 11.56
C LEU A 515 28.14 2.56 10.65
N LYS A 516 29.16 3.39 10.89
CA LYS A 516 30.35 3.44 10.03
C LYS A 516 31.00 2.07 9.79
N PRO A 517 31.35 1.26 10.81
CA PRO A 517 31.93 -0.07 10.57
C PRO A 517 30.96 -1.01 9.85
N LEU A 518 29.65 -0.89 10.06
CA LEU A 518 28.66 -1.72 9.37
C LEU A 518 28.57 -1.38 7.87
N VAL A 519 28.56 -0.10 7.50
CA VAL A 519 28.55 0.27 6.08
C VAL A 519 29.88 -0.03 5.40
N GLU A 520 31.02 0.10 6.10
CA GLU A 520 32.31 -0.36 5.58
C GLU A 520 32.32 -1.87 5.33
N LYS A 521 31.65 -2.65 6.19
CA LYS A 521 31.55 -4.12 6.09
C LYS A 521 30.62 -4.56 4.96
N TYR A 522 29.38 -4.07 4.92
CA TYR A 522 28.35 -4.55 4.01
C TYR A 522 28.30 -3.77 2.69
N ILE A 523 28.14 -2.44 2.74
CA ILE A 523 28.10 -1.60 1.55
C ILE A 523 29.48 -1.55 0.87
N GLY A 524 30.55 -1.59 1.66
CA GLY A 524 31.91 -1.72 1.15
C GLY A 524 32.19 -3.04 0.42
N SER A 525 31.39 -4.08 0.65
CA SER A 525 31.51 -5.37 -0.03
C SER A 525 30.75 -5.45 -1.35
N LEU A 526 29.94 -4.44 -1.71
CA LEU A 526 29.17 -4.44 -2.95
C LEU A 526 30.09 -4.39 -4.18
N PRO A 527 29.71 -5.09 -5.27
CA PRO A 527 30.53 -5.17 -6.47
C PRO A 527 30.55 -3.82 -7.19
N VAL A 528 31.74 -3.37 -7.60
CA VAL A 528 31.91 -2.14 -8.38
C VAL A 528 32.83 -2.43 -9.56
N SER A 529 32.50 -1.90 -10.73
CA SER A 529 33.34 -1.93 -11.93
C SER A 529 34.03 -0.59 -12.17
N LYS A 530 35.01 -0.56 -13.08
CA LYS A 530 35.72 0.69 -13.43
C LYS A 530 34.80 1.75 -14.04
N LYS A 531 33.80 1.33 -14.81
CA LYS A 531 32.82 2.21 -15.47
C LYS A 531 31.48 2.10 -14.77
N ALA A 532 30.95 3.22 -14.31
CA ALA A 532 29.60 3.30 -13.76
C ALA A 532 28.55 3.05 -14.86
N LEU A 533 27.43 2.44 -14.47
CA LEU A 533 26.26 2.34 -15.34
C LEU A 533 25.65 3.74 -15.56
N ASN A 534 24.97 3.90 -16.69
CA ASN A 534 24.14 5.06 -16.97
C ASN A 534 22.83 4.59 -17.61
N TYR A 535 21.78 5.40 -17.55
CA TYR A 535 20.52 5.10 -18.22
C TYR A 535 20.60 5.38 -19.73
N ILE A 536 19.64 4.85 -20.48
CA ILE A 536 19.40 5.18 -21.90
C ILE A 536 18.12 6.01 -21.97
N ASP A 537 18.17 7.14 -22.67
CA ASP A 537 16.97 7.89 -23.00
C ASP A 537 16.33 7.28 -24.25
N HIS A 538 15.12 6.72 -24.08
CA HIS A 538 14.33 6.11 -25.15
C HIS A 538 13.30 7.07 -25.74
N ASN A 539 13.33 8.36 -25.36
CA ASN A 539 12.37 9.39 -25.79
C ASN A 539 10.92 8.95 -25.53
N LEU A 540 10.65 8.59 -24.28
CA LEU A 540 9.33 8.15 -23.81
C LEU A 540 8.51 9.34 -23.29
N GLU A 541 8.45 10.43 -24.06
CA GLU A 541 7.54 11.55 -23.83
C GLU A 541 6.12 11.26 -24.33
N THR A 542 5.13 11.90 -23.72
CA THR A 542 3.77 11.90 -24.26
C THR A 542 3.77 12.56 -25.65
N GLN A 543 3.06 11.94 -26.59
CA GLN A 543 2.99 12.42 -27.97
C GLN A 543 2.60 13.92 -28.04
N PRO A 544 3.28 14.71 -28.88
CA PRO A 544 2.98 16.13 -29.02
C PRO A 544 1.70 16.38 -29.82
N GLY A 545 1.18 17.60 -29.72
CA GLY A 545 -0.02 18.05 -30.43
C GLY A 545 -1.33 17.71 -29.72
N LYS A 546 -2.45 17.93 -30.43
CA LYS A 546 -3.79 17.67 -29.93
C LYS A 546 -4.26 16.29 -30.39
N ILE A 547 -4.38 15.35 -29.45
CA ILE A 547 -4.83 13.99 -29.69
C ILE A 547 -6.13 13.80 -28.94
N GLU A 548 -7.17 13.39 -29.65
CA GLU A 548 -8.47 13.07 -29.09
C GLU A 548 -8.81 11.62 -29.46
N HIS A 549 -9.07 10.81 -28.44
CA HIS A 549 -9.46 9.42 -28.61
C HIS A 549 -10.73 9.15 -27.82
N SER A 550 -11.78 8.74 -28.52
CA SER A 550 -13.03 8.29 -27.91
C SER A 550 -13.28 6.84 -28.29
N PHE A 551 -13.75 6.04 -27.33
CA PHE A 551 -14.13 4.66 -27.57
C PHE A 551 -15.31 4.27 -26.68
N ASP A 552 -16.05 3.25 -27.11
CA ASP A 552 -17.17 2.69 -26.37
C ASP A 552 -16.72 1.40 -25.69
N PHE A 553 -17.15 1.18 -24.45
CA PHE A 553 -16.78 -0.01 -23.66
C PHE A 553 -17.99 -0.58 -22.89
N PRO A 554 -18.22 -1.90 -22.91
CA PRO A 554 -19.28 -2.53 -22.12
C PRO A 554 -19.06 -2.31 -20.62
N MET A 555 -20.09 -1.87 -19.89
CA MET A 555 -20.04 -1.65 -18.45
C MET A 555 -21.43 -1.81 -17.83
N SER A 556 -21.49 -2.34 -16.61
CA SER A 556 -22.75 -2.61 -15.92
C SER A 556 -23.43 -1.33 -15.43
N THR A 557 -22.62 -0.34 -15.03
CA THR A 557 -23.09 1.01 -14.67
C THR A 557 -22.66 1.99 -15.75
N ALA A 558 -23.63 2.52 -16.51
CA ALA A 558 -23.35 3.47 -17.59
C ALA A 558 -22.72 4.77 -17.05
N LYS A 559 -21.52 5.10 -17.53
CA LYS A 559 -20.82 6.36 -17.24
C LYS A 559 -19.88 6.73 -18.38
N CYS A 560 -19.58 8.01 -18.52
CA CYS A 560 -18.46 8.48 -19.31
C CYS A 560 -17.25 8.75 -18.40
N SER A 561 -16.10 8.18 -18.74
CA SER A 561 -14.83 8.41 -18.05
C SER A 561 -13.90 9.23 -18.93
N ASN A 562 -13.31 10.29 -18.37
CA ASN A 562 -12.47 11.23 -19.10
C ASN A 562 -11.10 11.35 -18.45
N LEU A 563 -10.06 11.34 -19.28
CA LEU A 563 -8.68 11.58 -18.87
C LEU A 563 -8.02 12.53 -19.87
N LEU A 564 -7.53 13.65 -19.37
CA LEU A 564 -6.83 14.67 -20.12
C LEU A 564 -5.39 14.77 -19.62
N CYS A 565 -4.44 14.93 -20.55
CA CYS A 565 -3.04 15.20 -20.27
C CYS A 565 -2.57 16.41 -21.05
N TYR A 566 -2.11 17.44 -20.34
CA TYR A 566 -1.37 18.55 -20.89
C TYR A 566 0.12 18.32 -20.62
N SER A 567 0.88 18.02 -21.68
CA SER A 567 2.29 17.66 -21.57
C SER A 567 3.21 18.75 -22.11
N GLY A 568 4.43 18.82 -21.61
CA GLY A 568 5.38 19.79 -22.13
C GLY A 568 6.77 19.71 -21.53
N ASN A 569 7.69 20.42 -22.16
CA ASN A 569 9.00 20.67 -21.59
C ASN A 569 8.87 21.65 -20.44
N MET A 570 9.54 21.35 -19.33
CA MET A 570 9.58 22.22 -18.16
C MET A 570 10.90 22.02 -17.45
N PRO A 571 11.71 23.09 -17.27
CA PRO A 571 12.92 22.99 -16.47
C PRO A 571 12.59 22.46 -15.07
N TYR A 572 13.30 21.44 -14.61
CA TYR A 572 13.06 20.86 -13.30
C TYR A 572 13.76 21.73 -12.24
N THR A 573 13.02 22.68 -11.68
CA THR A 573 13.49 23.59 -10.62
C THR A 573 12.51 23.57 -9.45
N PRO A 574 12.95 23.85 -8.21
CA PRO A 574 12.05 23.93 -7.06
C PRO A 574 10.86 24.88 -7.28
N GLU A 575 11.09 26.04 -7.90
CA GLU A 575 10.03 27.01 -8.24
C GLU A 575 8.98 26.36 -9.15
N ASN A 576 9.40 25.73 -10.25
CA ASN A 576 8.47 25.12 -11.20
C ASN A 576 7.67 23.95 -10.61
N VAL A 577 8.29 23.14 -9.74
CA VAL A 577 7.59 22.06 -9.04
C VAL A 577 6.51 22.65 -8.12
N VAL A 578 6.83 23.68 -7.33
CA VAL A 578 5.84 24.34 -6.46
C VAL A 578 4.75 25.05 -7.28
N MET A 579 5.08 25.67 -8.41
CA MET A 579 4.08 26.27 -9.30
C MET A 579 3.14 25.22 -9.91
N ALA A 580 3.65 24.05 -10.28
CA ALA A 580 2.85 22.94 -10.79
C ALA A 580 1.85 22.43 -9.75
N ASP A 581 2.32 22.23 -8.51
CA ASP A 581 1.47 21.83 -7.39
C ASP A 581 0.41 22.90 -7.07
N ALA A 582 0.81 24.18 -7.02
CA ALA A 582 -0.10 25.28 -6.75
C ALA A 582 -1.16 25.44 -7.85
N PHE A 583 -0.77 25.34 -9.13
CA PHE A 583 -1.69 25.40 -10.25
C PHE A 583 -2.73 24.27 -10.18
N CYS A 584 -2.30 23.04 -9.89
CA CYS A 584 -3.22 21.91 -9.73
C CYS A 584 -4.12 22.04 -8.49
N TYR A 585 -3.59 22.50 -7.36
CA TYR A 585 -4.40 22.75 -6.16
C TYR A 585 -5.54 23.74 -6.45
N ILE A 586 -5.23 24.84 -7.14
CA ILE A 586 -6.22 25.84 -7.55
C ILE A 586 -7.22 25.25 -8.55
N LEU A 587 -6.79 24.44 -9.52
CA LEU A 587 -7.72 23.75 -10.43
C LEU A 587 -8.70 22.84 -9.68
N ASN A 588 -8.23 22.12 -8.66
CA ASN A 588 -9.12 21.28 -7.85
C ASN A 588 -10.17 22.13 -7.09
N LEU A 589 -9.80 23.32 -6.59
CA LEU A 589 -10.77 24.26 -6.00
C LEU A 589 -11.80 24.71 -7.06
N ILE A 590 -11.33 25.16 -8.23
CA ILE A 590 -12.19 25.61 -9.34
C ILE A 590 -13.16 24.51 -9.76
N TYR A 591 -12.71 23.27 -9.93
CA TYR A 591 -13.58 22.19 -10.37
C TYR A 591 -14.53 21.67 -9.28
N THR A 592 -14.15 21.80 -8.01
CA THR A 592 -15.06 21.51 -6.90
C THR A 592 -16.25 22.47 -6.94
N GLU A 593 -16.00 23.77 -7.09
CA GLU A 593 -17.04 24.79 -7.22
C GLU A 593 -17.86 24.59 -8.51
N THR A 594 -17.19 24.63 -9.67
CA THR A 594 -17.88 24.74 -10.97
C THR A 594 -18.51 23.44 -11.46
N VAL A 595 -17.84 22.29 -11.29
CA VAL A 595 -18.28 21.02 -11.89
C VAL A 595 -19.08 20.18 -10.88
N ARG A 596 -18.65 20.17 -9.62
CA ARG A 596 -19.29 19.37 -8.57
C ARG A 596 -20.41 20.13 -7.86
N GLU A 597 -20.20 21.36 -7.41
CA GLU A 597 -21.18 22.09 -6.61
C GLU A 597 -22.24 22.80 -7.48
N ASP A 598 -21.81 23.64 -8.42
CA ASP A 598 -22.71 24.42 -9.27
C ASP A 598 -23.45 23.54 -10.29
N ALA A 599 -22.70 22.74 -11.06
CA ALA A 599 -23.29 21.93 -12.10
C ALA A 599 -23.85 20.59 -11.58
N GLY A 600 -23.29 20.04 -10.49
CA GLY A 600 -23.73 18.74 -9.95
C GLY A 600 -23.59 17.57 -10.93
N GLY A 601 -22.67 17.65 -11.90
CA GLY A 601 -22.56 16.67 -12.99
C GLY A 601 -21.53 15.56 -12.77
N THR A 602 -20.74 15.66 -11.70
CA THR A 602 -19.75 14.66 -11.32
C THR A 602 -19.61 14.56 -9.80
N TYR A 603 -19.14 13.41 -9.31
CA TYR A 603 -18.71 13.26 -7.92
C TYR A 603 -17.40 13.99 -7.61
N GLY A 604 -16.62 14.37 -8.63
CA GLY A 604 -15.44 15.23 -8.51
C GLY A 604 -14.51 15.14 -9.71
N VAL A 605 -13.76 16.22 -9.95
CA VAL A 605 -12.67 16.27 -10.91
C VAL A 605 -11.35 16.32 -10.15
N SER A 606 -10.37 15.52 -10.57
CA SER A 606 -9.03 15.52 -9.97
C SER A 606 -8.01 16.06 -10.97
N ALA A 607 -7.21 17.04 -10.54
CA ALA A 607 -6.08 17.58 -11.29
C ALA A 607 -4.77 17.38 -10.51
N TYR A 608 -3.73 16.87 -11.16
CA TYR A 608 -2.39 16.75 -10.58
C TYR A 608 -1.31 16.83 -11.65
N ALA A 609 -0.11 17.26 -11.24
CA ALA A 609 1.05 17.35 -12.11
C ALA A 609 2.08 16.27 -11.78
N SER A 610 2.80 15.82 -12.80
CA SER A 610 3.92 14.89 -12.69
C SER A 610 5.17 15.48 -13.36
N PRO A 611 5.90 16.39 -12.70
CA PRO A 611 7.20 16.85 -13.16
C PRO A 611 8.22 15.72 -13.17
N SER A 612 8.98 15.61 -14.25
CA SER A 612 10.10 14.67 -14.41
C SER A 612 11.40 15.43 -14.62
N ALA A 613 12.45 15.04 -13.90
CA ALA A 613 13.80 15.60 -14.07
C ALA A 613 14.66 14.79 -15.05
N GLN A 614 14.40 13.48 -15.15
CA GLN A 614 15.19 12.51 -15.88
C GLN A 614 14.28 11.41 -16.47
N PRO A 615 14.60 10.86 -17.66
CA PRO A 615 15.77 11.17 -18.48
C PRO A 615 15.71 12.57 -19.11
N GLN A 616 14.52 13.15 -19.18
CA GLN A 616 14.24 14.48 -19.72
C GLN A 616 13.48 15.35 -18.71
N GLN A 617 13.68 16.67 -18.80
CA GLN A 617 12.98 17.66 -17.99
C GLN A 617 11.64 18.04 -18.63
N ARG A 618 10.55 17.52 -18.06
CA ARG A 618 9.19 17.65 -18.62
C ARG A 618 8.14 17.63 -17.52
N ILE A 619 6.90 17.88 -17.90
CA ILE A 619 5.73 17.82 -17.03
C ILE A 619 4.54 17.22 -17.78
N ASP A 620 3.78 16.39 -17.09
CA ASP A 620 2.45 15.96 -17.49
C ASP A 620 1.46 16.47 -16.44
N LEU A 621 0.48 17.29 -16.85
CA LEU A 621 -0.66 17.69 -16.02
C LEU A 621 -1.86 16.83 -16.40
N LEU A 622 -2.31 16.01 -15.47
CA LEU A 622 -3.40 15.05 -15.65
C LEU A 622 -4.68 15.58 -14.99
N ILE A 623 -5.79 15.53 -15.73
CA ILE A 623 -7.14 15.81 -15.26
C ILE A 623 -8.00 14.59 -15.53
N GLN A 624 -8.71 14.09 -14.52
CA GLN A 624 -9.60 12.94 -14.66
C GLN A 624 -10.94 13.15 -13.94
N PHE A 625 -12.01 12.64 -14.54
CA PHE A 625 -13.35 12.66 -13.94
C PHE A 625 -14.29 11.64 -14.61
N ASP A 626 -15.30 11.21 -13.85
CA ASP A 626 -16.43 10.43 -14.34
C ASP A 626 -17.70 11.31 -14.35
N THR A 627 -18.59 11.10 -15.31
CA THR A 627 -19.85 11.85 -15.44
C THR A 627 -20.95 10.98 -16.04
N ASP A 628 -22.20 11.38 -15.83
CA ASP A 628 -23.33 10.83 -16.58
C ASP A 628 -23.12 11.05 -18.10
N PRO A 629 -23.40 10.05 -18.96
CA PRO A 629 -23.18 10.16 -20.40
C PRO A 629 -23.91 11.33 -21.06
N SER A 630 -25.11 11.68 -20.57
CA SER A 630 -25.90 12.80 -21.10
C SER A 630 -25.29 14.18 -20.79
N ARG A 631 -24.37 14.24 -19.82
CA ARG A 631 -23.73 15.47 -19.34
C ARG A 631 -22.26 15.58 -19.75
N ASN A 632 -21.73 14.62 -20.50
CA ASN A 632 -20.31 14.57 -20.81
C ASN A 632 -19.79 15.85 -21.49
N ASP A 633 -20.51 16.34 -22.51
CA ASP A 633 -20.11 17.54 -23.25
C ASP A 633 -20.14 18.80 -22.37
N GLU A 634 -21.13 18.90 -21.49
CA GLU A 634 -21.25 19.98 -20.51
C GLU A 634 -20.08 19.97 -19.53
N MET A 635 -19.78 18.82 -18.92
CA MET A 635 -18.70 18.69 -17.94
C MET A 635 -17.33 18.90 -18.58
N MET A 636 -17.10 18.33 -19.76
CA MET A 636 -15.86 18.52 -20.50
C MET A 636 -15.62 20.00 -20.84
N LYS A 637 -16.69 20.72 -21.22
CA LYS A 637 -16.61 22.16 -21.47
C LYS A 637 -16.20 22.93 -20.21
N LEU A 638 -16.83 22.66 -19.07
CA LEU A 638 -16.47 23.32 -17.79
C LEU A 638 -15.02 23.03 -17.38
N VAL A 639 -14.54 21.79 -17.60
CA VAL A 639 -13.14 21.41 -17.36
C VAL A 639 -12.19 22.23 -18.23
N PHE A 640 -12.47 22.35 -19.53
CA PHE A 640 -11.66 23.19 -20.42
C PHE A 640 -11.70 24.66 -20.02
N GLU A 641 -12.87 25.20 -19.71
CA GLU A 641 -13.04 26.58 -19.29
C GLU A 641 -12.25 26.86 -18.00
N GLY A 642 -12.24 25.95 -17.02
CA GLY A 642 -11.52 26.13 -15.77
C GLY A 642 -10.00 26.24 -15.95
N ILE A 643 -9.37 25.31 -16.69
CA ILE A 643 -7.92 25.38 -16.94
C ILE A 643 -7.53 26.56 -17.83
N GLU A 644 -8.32 26.85 -18.87
CA GLU A 644 -8.07 27.98 -19.76
C GLU A 644 -8.25 29.32 -19.03
N ALA A 645 -9.26 29.45 -18.17
CA ALA A 645 -9.49 30.65 -17.37
C ALA A 645 -8.38 30.86 -16.34
N LEU A 646 -7.92 29.80 -15.64
CA LEU A 646 -6.82 29.92 -14.69
C LEU A 646 -5.53 30.37 -15.38
N ALA A 647 -5.21 29.81 -16.54
CA ALA A 647 -4.04 30.20 -17.31
C ALA A 647 -4.17 31.59 -17.96
N LYS A 648 -5.39 32.04 -18.29
CA LYS A 648 -5.60 33.35 -18.90
C LYS A 648 -5.65 34.48 -17.87
N ASN A 649 -6.37 34.27 -16.78
CA ASN A 649 -6.74 35.31 -15.84
C ASN A 649 -6.00 35.20 -14.49
N GLY A 650 -5.44 34.02 -14.17
CA GLY A 650 -4.91 33.74 -12.84
C GLY A 650 -6.01 33.37 -11.82
N PRO A 651 -5.61 32.97 -10.59
CA PRO A 651 -6.54 32.63 -9.52
C PRO A 651 -7.27 33.84 -8.94
N THR A 652 -8.40 33.60 -8.27
CA THR A 652 -9.00 34.61 -7.39
C THR A 652 -8.13 34.86 -6.15
N ALA A 653 -8.35 35.99 -5.47
CA ALA A 653 -7.61 36.32 -4.24
C ALA A 653 -7.85 35.28 -3.12
N GLU A 654 -9.05 34.72 -3.04
CA GLU A 654 -9.41 33.68 -2.07
C GLU A 654 -8.69 32.35 -2.39
N GLN A 655 -8.76 31.88 -3.64
CA GLN A 655 -8.05 30.68 -4.09
C GLN A 655 -6.54 30.80 -3.84
N LEU A 656 -5.96 31.97 -4.14
CA LEU A 656 -4.55 32.23 -3.89
C LEU A 656 -4.21 32.18 -2.39
N THR A 657 -5.05 32.79 -1.55
CA THR A 657 -4.87 32.80 -0.09
C THR A 657 -4.92 31.38 0.47
N MET A 658 -5.96 30.62 0.14
CA MET A 658 -6.11 29.22 0.56
C MET A 658 -4.91 28.37 0.14
N THR A 659 -4.42 28.55 -1.09
CA THR A 659 -3.25 27.82 -1.61
C THR A 659 -2.00 28.13 -0.78
N LYS A 660 -1.72 29.41 -0.53
CA LYS A 660 -0.55 29.84 0.22
C LYS A 660 -0.60 29.39 1.67
N GLU A 661 -1.75 29.52 2.33
CA GLU A 661 -1.93 29.09 3.72
C GLU A 661 -1.77 27.58 3.86
N ASN A 662 -2.39 26.80 2.97
CA ASN A 662 -2.24 25.35 2.97
C ASN A 662 -0.77 24.94 2.76
N PHE A 663 -0.08 25.53 1.79
CA PHE A 663 1.30 25.17 1.48
C PHE A 663 2.24 25.58 2.60
N ALA A 664 2.08 26.79 3.14
CA ALA A 664 2.89 27.29 4.25
C ALA A 664 2.72 26.45 5.52
N LYS A 665 1.49 26.02 5.82
CA LYS A 665 1.19 25.13 6.95
C LYS A 665 1.87 23.77 6.81
N ASN A 666 1.87 23.18 5.61
CA ASN A 666 2.37 21.83 5.39
C ASN A 666 3.91 21.73 5.41
N ILE A 667 4.66 22.82 5.18
CA ILE A 667 6.13 22.79 5.18
C ILE A 667 6.72 22.31 6.51
N PRO A 668 6.43 22.94 7.67
CA PRO A 668 6.97 22.48 8.94
C PRO A 668 6.52 21.06 9.28
N GLU A 669 5.26 20.70 8.99
CA GLU A 669 4.73 19.35 9.22
C GLU A 669 5.50 18.30 8.42
N ASN A 670 5.74 18.55 7.12
CA ASN A 670 6.52 17.65 6.26
C ASN A 670 7.95 17.44 6.75
N ARG A 671 8.57 18.44 7.38
CA ARG A 671 9.94 18.36 7.91
C ARG A 671 10.04 17.46 9.15
N ILE A 672 8.93 17.13 9.81
CA ILE A 672 8.86 16.15 10.90
C ILE A 672 8.71 14.74 10.29
N SER A 673 9.63 14.36 9.41
CA SER A 673 9.58 13.07 8.71
C SER A 673 10.95 12.64 8.19
N ASN A 674 11.38 11.42 8.55
CA ASN A 674 12.57 10.82 7.95
C ASN A 674 12.41 10.61 6.44
N ARG A 675 11.18 10.30 5.96
CA ARG A 675 10.90 10.09 4.54
C ARG A 675 11.07 11.37 3.73
N TYR A 676 10.64 12.50 4.28
CA TYR A 676 10.84 13.81 3.66
C TYR A 676 12.33 14.08 3.42
N TRP A 677 13.14 13.97 4.47
CA TRP A 677 14.59 14.20 4.36
C TRP A 677 15.30 13.18 3.48
N ALA A 678 14.87 11.92 3.48
CA ALA A 678 15.39 10.91 2.57
C ALA A 678 15.10 11.26 1.10
N SER A 679 13.92 11.83 0.81
CA SER A 679 13.53 12.31 -0.51
C SER A 679 14.40 13.50 -0.93
N ARG A 680 14.53 14.53 -0.08
CA ARG A 680 15.35 15.73 -0.34
C ARG A 680 16.82 15.39 -0.58
N LEU A 681 17.40 14.51 0.23
CA LEU A 681 18.76 14.02 0.02
C LEU A 681 18.88 13.29 -1.32
N ARG A 682 17.93 12.42 -1.66
CA ARG A 682 17.96 11.68 -2.94
C ARG A 682 17.87 12.60 -4.15
N GLU A 683 17.00 13.62 -4.08
CA GLU A 683 16.87 14.63 -5.12
C GLU A 683 18.17 15.44 -5.29
N TYR A 684 18.71 15.96 -4.19
CA TYR A 684 19.98 16.68 -4.19
C TYR A 684 21.12 15.83 -4.75
N ASN A 685 21.21 14.56 -4.35
CA ASN A 685 22.27 13.66 -4.78
C ASN A 685 22.20 13.37 -6.29
N ARG A 686 20.98 13.10 -6.80
CA ARG A 686 20.76 12.74 -8.20
C ARG A 686 20.82 13.92 -9.16
N LEU A 687 20.35 15.08 -8.73
CA LEU A 687 20.08 16.24 -9.58
C LEU A 687 20.91 17.48 -9.23
N GLY A 688 21.51 17.53 -8.04
CA GLY A 688 22.17 18.73 -7.52
C GLY A 688 21.19 19.83 -7.10
N ILE A 689 19.92 19.48 -6.86
CA ILE A 689 18.85 20.43 -6.55
C ILE A 689 18.56 20.45 -5.05
N ASP A 690 18.63 21.63 -4.47
CA ASP A 690 18.14 21.89 -3.12
C ASP A 690 16.67 22.34 -3.18
N SER A 691 15.77 21.43 -2.81
CA SER A 691 14.32 21.64 -2.88
C SER A 691 13.69 21.94 -1.52
N ASP A 692 14.48 22.12 -0.45
CA ASP A 692 13.97 22.47 0.89
C ASP A 692 14.38 23.89 1.31
N SER A 693 15.64 24.29 1.11
CA SER A 693 16.17 25.54 1.66
C SER A 693 15.45 26.79 1.11
N GLN A 694 14.92 26.72 -0.10
CA GLN A 694 14.17 27.82 -0.73
C GLN A 694 12.65 27.64 -0.67
N GLN A 695 12.15 26.50 -0.17
CA GLN A 695 10.73 26.15 -0.31
C GLN A 695 9.80 27.18 0.33
N GLU A 696 10.10 27.67 1.53
CA GLU A 696 9.30 28.71 2.19
C GLU A 696 9.30 30.03 1.41
N ALA A 697 10.46 30.45 0.91
CA ALA A 697 10.57 31.68 0.13
C ALA A 697 9.76 31.57 -1.18
N ILE A 698 9.83 30.42 -1.85
CA ILE A 698 9.07 30.13 -3.07
C ILE A 698 7.57 30.20 -2.76
N VAL A 699 7.08 29.48 -1.73
CA VAL A 699 5.66 29.48 -1.33
C VAL A 699 5.16 30.88 -0.96
N ASN A 700 5.95 31.63 -0.18
CA ASN A 700 5.59 33.00 0.20
C ASN A 700 5.54 33.95 -1.02
N SER A 701 6.33 33.66 -2.05
CA SER A 701 6.38 34.43 -3.29
C SER A 701 5.34 34.01 -4.34
N ILE A 702 4.49 33.01 -4.06
CA ILE A 702 3.37 32.67 -4.96
C ILE A 702 2.46 33.90 -5.08
N ASP A 703 2.17 34.27 -6.32
CA ASP A 703 1.23 35.31 -6.71
C ASP A 703 0.43 34.89 -7.96
N ALA A 704 -0.61 35.67 -8.29
CA ALA A 704 -1.49 35.36 -9.40
C ALA A 704 -0.78 35.35 -10.77
N GLU A 705 0.22 36.23 -10.97
CA GLU A 705 0.93 36.32 -12.25
C GLU A 705 1.88 35.13 -12.47
N LYS A 706 2.50 34.59 -11.41
CA LYS A 706 3.30 33.36 -11.50
C LYS A 706 2.46 32.14 -11.88
N ILE A 707 1.29 31.97 -11.24
CA ILE A 707 0.37 30.86 -11.54
C ILE A 707 -0.14 30.96 -12.98
N LYS A 708 -0.53 32.16 -13.41
CA LYS A 708 -0.94 32.46 -14.77
C LYS A 708 0.19 32.18 -15.77
N ALA A 709 1.40 32.67 -15.50
CA ALA A 709 2.57 32.47 -16.37
C ALA A 709 2.93 30.98 -16.51
N PHE A 710 2.87 30.21 -15.41
CA PHE A 710 3.06 28.77 -15.43
C PHE A 710 2.02 28.09 -16.34
N GLY A 711 0.73 28.37 -16.14
CA GLY A 711 -0.34 27.82 -16.96
C GLY A 711 -0.15 28.15 -18.45
N GLN A 712 0.15 29.41 -18.78
CA GLN A 712 0.42 29.84 -20.15
C GLN A 712 1.63 29.12 -20.75
N ALA A 713 2.72 28.99 -20.01
CA ALA A 713 3.93 28.32 -20.47
C ALA A 713 3.67 26.84 -20.81
N LEU A 714 2.79 26.17 -20.07
CA LEU A 714 2.38 24.80 -20.38
C LEU A 714 1.42 24.74 -21.57
N LEU A 715 0.31 25.47 -21.51
CA LEU A 715 -0.75 25.41 -22.53
C LEU A 715 -0.30 25.91 -23.90
N ASN A 716 0.60 26.90 -23.97
CA ASN A 716 1.13 27.43 -25.23
C ASN A 716 2.01 26.43 -25.99
N GLN A 717 2.45 25.34 -25.36
CA GLN A 717 3.15 24.27 -26.06
C GLN A 717 2.21 23.46 -26.98
N GLY A 718 0.90 23.59 -26.80
CA GLY A 718 -0.10 23.04 -27.72
C GLY A 718 -0.27 21.53 -27.67
N ASN A 719 0.30 20.86 -26.65
CA ASN A 719 0.13 19.42 -26.44
C ASN A 719 -1.06 19.16 -25.51
N ARG A 720 -2.02 18.38 -25.99
CA ARG A 720 -3.17 17.91 -25.21
C ARG A 720 -3.55 16.53 -25.72
N LEU A 721 -3.47 15.54 -24.86
CA LEU A 721 -4.11 14.25 -25.07
C LEU A 721 -5.43 14.21 -24.29
N GLN A 722 -6.51 13.84 -24.95
CA GLN A 722 -7.81 13.57 -24.35
C GLN A 722 -8.22 12.15 -24.71
N VAL A 723 -8.56 11.36 -23.70
CA VAL A 723 -9.21 10.07 -23.85
C VAL A 723 -10.57 10.10 -23.17
N THR A 724 -11.60 9.66 -23.87
CA THR A 724 -12.98 9.54 -23.38
C THR A 724 -13.46 8.10 -23.61
N MET A 725 -13.89 7.44 -22.54
CA MET A 725 -14.56 6.14 -22.60
C MET A 725 -16.06 6.35 -22.39
N ASN A 726 -16.87 5.87 -23.32
CA ASN A 726 -18.33 5.90 -23.24
C ASN A 726 -18.89 4.51 -22.91
N PRO A 727 -20.11 4.41 -22.36
CA PRO A 727 -20.78 3.12 -22.26
C PRO A 727 -21.11 2.61 -23.67
N ALA A 728 -20.84 1.32 -23.93
CA ALA A 728 -21.30 0.67 -25.14
C ALA A 728 -22.83 0.66 -25.23
N LYS A 729 -23.34 0.80 -26.46
CA LYS A 729 -24.79 0.84 -26.74
C LYS A 729 -25.47 -0.51 -26.66
#